data_AF-A0A117KHU2-F1
#
_entry.id   AF-A0A117KHU2-F1
#
_cell.length_a   1.000
_cell.length_b   1.000
_cell.length_c   1.000
_cell.angle_alpha   90.00
_cell.angle_beta   90.00
_cell.angle_gamma   90.00
#
_symmetry.space_group_name_H-M   'P 1'
#
loop_
_entity.id
_entity.type
_entity.pdbx_description
1 polymer ?
#
loop_
_entity_poly.entity_id
_entity_poly.type
_entity_poly.pdbx_seq_one_letter_code
_entity_poly.pdbx_strand_id
1 'polypeptide(L)'
;MMRIVMDLQIVQAEPGGVQASIMIALAKQLAALVPDNAELILVLSAAFPGSIEPLRGEFHELLSQRQLRVWYPPDGLVPAELGRHDIRQVAERLHQAFVAEMRPDLVILPGLWLGWQDATVVSLECSPLAPAAVALLPDKKELASPETIGQDRHAWQKQSLEQLRLASYLLEVPGLTVVPDALEGLHGTECIHLSAGIKPKAAALAEAAERLWELAEREQAKQAKRRVSSSGDRPRLAYVSPLPPEQTGIGYYSAELLPELARYYDIDVVVNQDSVEDVWINTHCGIRSVAWFERHGHEYERVVYQFGNSRFHAHMWSLIEKIPGLAVIHDFYLGDAVAYREDVAGVGLALPQELYHSHGYAALRPLLLEGSRSEAIRQFPCNYSPIREAKGIIVHSHHARELACHWYGEKIAEELEIIPLLSQLPEEISKQQRNAARKRLGISLNTFLVCSLGVLNKTKLPHRLFNAWQKTSLQKNPSAMLVYVGGSPDKLGQKLQKEIKTSEHSNQISFTGWTGSDTFRDYLIAADVAVQLRTNSRGETSKTVLDCMAHGVATVCNAHGSFAEVSDQGVWKLEDRFEDEALVEALDTLWADAEKRRVLGEQARMQIQRHYAPAFCGQRYYEAIEKAYTKPTRQRLEVIKSIVDGLPTKALNEQLAASIGTTLPVCPPQRQLLVDVSIVAQEDLRTGVQRVVRSILSQLLEADLPGIRIEPIYTNPGMQGYFYAREFTQKFMGSHNKVLTDEPVEAHNGDIFLGLDLYAAGIQAQCSYLESLRDRGVQVVFVVHDLLPITHPHWFPPQEEQAFENWLNCITRFDGAICVSQTTADELSKWMASRNVQRHRPYQIGVAHNGADIRQSVPTMGLPDDAEEMLTTIRSKPSFLMVGTVEPRKGVTQVLDAFELLWQHDHDINLVIVGKRGWNIEELAERLDQHKEKHQRLFWLQGISDEYLERVYADSTCLIAASEGEGFGLPLIEAAQHGIPILARDIPVFREVAGDYAEYFNEQSPLETSNKLIRWLSDYKDKNIKPSKGMPYKSWNSTAKKYIKLLLKKQSY
;
A
#
# COMPACT_ATOMS: atom_id res chain seq x y z
N MET A 1 12.06 14.41 10.27
CA MET A 1 11.73 15.25 9.11
C MET A 1 10.89 16.42 9.56
N MET A 2 11.38 17.65 9.30
CA MET A 2 10.68 18.91 9.59
C MET A 2 9.69 19.26 8.46
N ARG A 3 8.56 19.90 8.77
CA ARG A 3 7.52 20.23 7.76
C ARG A 3 6.99 21.66 7.88
N ILE A 4 6.92 22.35 6.75
CA ILE A 4 6.15 23.59 6.59
C ILE A 4 4.93 23.29 5.72
N VAL A 5 3.76 23.72 6.17
CA VAL A 5 2.52 23.71 5.37
C VAL A 5 2.12 25.15 5.06
N MET A 6 1.94 25.48 3.79
CA MET A 6 1.48 26.81 3.36
C MET A 6 0.15 26.71 2.62
N ASP A 7 -0.87 27.43 3.11
CA ASP A 7 -2.17 27.52 2.46
C ASP A 7 -2.14 28.58 1.35
N LEU A 8 -2.58 28.21 0.15
CA LEU A 8 -2.61 29.08 -1.02
C LEU A 8 -4.02 29.47 -1.46
N GLN A 9 -5.04 29.35 -0.60
CA GLN A 9 -6.39 29.80 -0.94
C GLN A 9 -6.44 31.29 -1.31
N ILE A 10 -5.58 32.13 -0.72
CA ILE A 10 -5.40 33.54 -1.14
C ILE A 10 -5.05 33.69 -2.62
N VAL A 11 -4.26 32.76 -3.15
CA VAL A 11 -3.87 32.73 -4.55
C VAL A 11 -5.01 32.24 -5.43
N GLN A 12 -5.81 31.30 -4.93
CA GLN A 12 -6.95 30.74 -5.66
C GLN A 12 -8.13 31.73 -5.74
N ALA A 13 -8.39 32.48 -4.66
CA ALA A 13 -9.44 33.48 -4.59
C ALA A 13 -9.14 34.71 -5.45
N GLU A 14 -7.88 35.17 -5.47
CA GLU A 14 -7.45 36.34 -6.26
C GLU A 14 -6.16 36.09 -7.08
N PRO A 15 -6.22 35.29 -8.18
CA PRO A 15 -5.02 34.88 -8.94
C PRO A 15 -4.17 36.01 -9.55
N GLY A 16 -4.71 37.24 -9.62
CA GLY A 16 -4.01 38.44 -10.10
C GLY A 16 -3.73 39.49 -9.02
N GLY A 17 -4.04 39.19 -7.75
CA GLY A 17 -3.85 40.10 -6.62
C GLY A 17 -2.38 40.32 -6.30
N VAL A 18 -2.07 41.48 -5.72
CA VAL A 18 -0.70 41.80 -5.27
C VAL A 18 -0.25 40.84 -4.17
N GLN A 19 -1.10 40.58 -3.16
CA GLN A 19 -0.82 39.63 -2.09
C GLN A 19 -0.62 38.21 -2.65
N ALA A 20 -1.50 37.75 -3.56
CA ALA A 20 -1.37 36.45 -4.21
C ALA A 20 -0.03 36.29 -4.96
N SER A 21 0.39 37.31 -5.71
CA SER A 21 1.68 37.31 -6.43
C SER A 21 2.88 37.18 -5.47
N ILE A 22 2.83 37.87 -4.33
CA ILE A 22 3.88 37.79 -3.31
C ILE A 22 3.88 36.41 -2.65
N MET A 23 2.72 35.85 -2.34
CA MET A 23 2.61 34.52 -1.72
C MET A 23 3.09 33.40 -2.65
N ILE A 24 2.79 33.46 -3.95
CA ILE A 24 3.37 32.54 -4.95
C ILE A 24 4.90 32.66 -4.93
N ALA A 25 5.44 33.88 -4.97
CA ALA A 25 6.88 34.10 -5.02
C ALA A 25 7.58 33.60 -3.74
N LEU A 26 6.98 33.81 -2.57
CA LEU A 26 7.46 33.28 -1.29
C LEU A 26 7.43 31.74 -1.27
N ALA A 27 6.33 31.13 -1.71
CA ALA A 27 6.21 29.67 -1.81
C ALA A 27 7.29 29.07 -2.73
N LYS A 28 7.61 29.74 -3.85
CA LYS A 28 8.70 29.31 -4.75
C LYS A 28 10.07 29.39 -4.06
N GLN A 29 10.34 30.42 -3.25
CA GLN A 29 11.58 30.51 -2.46
C GLN A 29 11.64 29.44 -1.36
N LEU A 30 10.54 29.19 -0.65
CA LEU A 30 10.47 28.10 0.33
C LEU A 30 10.76 26.74 -0.30
N ALA A 31 10.23 26.49 -1.51
CA ALA A 31 10.46 25.26 -2.27
C ALA A 31 11.93 25.13 -2.74
N ALA A 32 12.54 26.23 -3.16
CA ALA A 32 13.94 26.24 -3.60
C ALA A 32 14.95 26.07 -2.45
N LEU A 33 14.56 26.42 -1.23
CA LEU A 33 15.42 26.44 -0.04
C LEU A 33 15.08 25.35 0.98
N VAL A 34 14.37 24.29 0.57
CA VAL A 34 14.02 23.17 1.46
C VAL A 34 15.29 22.54 2.05
N PRO A 35 15.47 22.54 3.39
CA PRO A 35 16.63 21.92 4.01
C PRO A 35 16.66 20.39 3.83
N ASP A 36 17.85 19.80 4.02
CA ASP A 36 17.98 18.34 4.11
C ASP A 36 17.09 17.79 5.24
N ASN A 37 16.33 16.72 4.95
CA ASN A 37 15.35 16.14 5.89
C ASN A 37 14.19 17.09 6.29
N ALA A 38 13.80 17.99 5.40
CA ALA A 38 12.60 18.81 5.51
C ALA A 38 11.65 18.61 4.31
N GLU A 39 10.40 19.03 4.47
CA GLU A 39 9.36 18.93 3.43
C GLU A 39 8.48 20.18 3.44
N LEU A 40 8.30 20.81 2.27
CA LEU A 40 7.28 21.84 2.04
C LEU A 40 6.03 21.19 1.44
N ILE A 41 4.86 21.55 1.98
CA ILE A 41 3.56 21.11 1.47
C ILE A 41 2.70 22.35 1.21
N LEU A 42 2.09 22.41 0.03
CA LEU A 42 1.18 23.49 -0.37
C LEU A 42 -0.27 22.98 -0.29
N VAL A 43 -1.15 23.74 0.33
CA VAL A 43 -2.57 23.40 0.49
C VAL A 43 -3.42 24.24 -0.43
N LEU A 44 -4.31 23.57 -1.16
CA LEU A 44 -5.28 24.14 -2.10
C LEU A 44 -6.70 23.70 -1.70
N SER A 45 -7.70 24.48 -2.08
CA SER A 45 -9.12 24.17 -1.87
C SER A 45 -9.81 23.78 -3.16
N ALA A 46 -10.62 22.71 -3.11
CA ALA A 46 -11.52 22.31 -4.19
C ALA A 46 -12.70 23.26 -4.39
N ALA A 47 -12.90 24.27 -3.52
CA ALA A 47 -13.84 25.36 -3.77
C ALA A 47 -13.46 26.22 -5.00
N PHE A 48 -12.20 26.13 -5.46
CA PHE A 48 -11.68 26.89 -6.59
C PHE A 48 -11.09 25.95 -7.67
N PRO A 49 -11.88 25.05 -8.27
CA PRO A 49 -11.36 23.95 -9.10
C PRO A 49 -10.53 24.43 -10.30
N GLY A 50 -10.91 25.56 -10.93
CA GLY A 50 -10.19 26.13 -12.06
C GLY A 50 -8.78 26.66 -11.76
N SER A 51 -8.39 26.77 -10.48
CA SER A 51 -7.08 27.27 -10.06
C SER A 51 -6.05 26.16 -9.76
N ILE A 52 -6.52 24.91 -9.58
CA ILE A 52 -5.67 23.81 -9.09
C ILE A 52 -4.60 23.42 -10.12
N GLU A 53 -5.00 23.11 -11.35
CA GLU A 53 -4.05 22.70 -12.40
C GLU A 53 -3.06 23.80 -12.81
N PRO A 54 -3.46 25.08 -12.95
CA PRO A 54 -2.51 26.18 -13.13
C PRO A 54 -1.45 26.22 -12.02
N LEU A 55 -1.85 26.13 -10.75
CA LEU A 55 -0.90 26.13 -9.63
C LEU A 55 -0.01 24.88 -9.61
N ARG A 56 -0.55 23.71 -9.94
CA ARG A 56 0.25 22.49 -10.13
C ARG A 56 1.32 22.66 -11.21
N GLY A 57 1.01 23.39 -12.28
CA GLY A 57 1.96 23.80 -13.32
C GLY A 57 3.03 24.74 -12.79
N GLU A 58 2.63 25.81 -12.08
CA GLU A 58 3.54 26.81 -11.52
C GLU A 58 4.64 26.22 -10.61
N PHE A 59 4.36 25.10 -9.96
CA PHE A 59 5.30 24.42 -9.04
C PHE A 59 5.86 23.10 -9.59
N HIS A 60 5.57 22.72 -10.84
CA HIS A 60 5.89 21.36 -11.32
C HIS A 60 7.39 21.04 -11.39
N GLU A 61 8.25 22.07 -11.52
CA GLU A 61 9.72 21.93 -11.54
C GLU A 61 10.34 22.01 -10.14
N LEU A 62 9.58 22.47 -9.14
CA LEU A 62 10.08 22.75 -7.80
C LEU A 62 9.60 21.73 -6.76
N LEU A 63 8.39 21.19 -6.95
CA LEU A 63 7.74 20.30 -6.00
C LEU A 63 7.13 19.08 -6.72
N SER A 64 7.18 17.95 -6.03
CA SER A 64 6.39 16.78 -6.43
C SER A 64 4.90 17.12 -6.39
N GLN A 65 4.14 16.59 -7.34
CA GLN A 65 2.68 16.77 -7.36
C GLN A 65 1.98 16.25 -6.10
N ARG A 66 2.63 15.36 -5.34
CA ARG A 66 2.14 14.86 -4.05
C ARG A 66 2.27 15.86 -2.90
N GLN A 67 3.09 16.90 -3.08
CA GLN A 67 3.28 17.98 -2.11
C GLN A 67 2.25 19.10 -2.28
N LEU A 68 1.46 19.11 -3.37
CA LEU A 68 0.29 19.97 -3.51
C LEU A 68 -0.95 19.17 -3.12
N ARG A 69 -1.54 19.51 -1.97
CA ARG A 69 -2.64 18.80 -1.33
C ARG A 69 -3.94 19.60 -1.46
N VAL A 70 -4.99 18.94 -1.95
CA VAL A 70 -6.31 19.56 -2.14
C VAL A 70 -7.28 19.04 -1.08
N TRP A 71 -7.95 19.94 -0.36
CA TRP A 71 -9.06 19.58 0.53
C TRP A 71 -10.41 19.89 -0.12
N TYR A 72 -11.44 19.15 0.31
CA TYR A 72 -12.78 19.20 -0.25
C TYR A 72 -13.77 19.73 0.80
N PRO A 73 -14.20 20.99 0.69
CA PRO A 73 -15.19 21.54 1.62
C PRO A 73 -16.56 20.86 1.47
N PRO A 74 -17.42 20.95 2.49
CA PRO A 74 -18.80 20.50 2.38
C PRO A 74 -19.55 21.19 1.23
N ASP A 75 -20.39 20.41 0.55
CA ASP A 75 -21.29 20.93 -0.48
C ASP A 75 -22.15 22.08 0.07
N GLY A 76 -22.27 23.16 -0.71
CA GLY A 76 -23.02 24.35 -0.30
C GLY A 76 -22.23 25.35 0.54
N LEU A 77 -20.91 25.19 0.66
CA LEU A 77 -20.03 26.26 1.13
C LEU A 77 -20.18 27.50 0.24
N VAL A 78 -20.44 28.65 0.87
CA VAL A 78 -20.66 29.94 0.21
C VAL A 78 -19.90 31.05 0.95
N PRO A 79 -19.73 32.24 0.34
CA PRO A 79 -19.24 33.43 1.03
C PRO A 79 -19.98 33.70 2.35
N ALA A 80 -19.26 34.16 3.37
CA ALA A 80 -19.83 34.40 4.70
C ALA A 80 -20.97 35.43 4.67
N GLU A 81 -20.95 36.38 3.73
CA GLU A 81 -22.00 37.40 3.56
C GLU A 81 -23.38 36.82 3.18
N LEU A 82 -23.44 35.54 2.75
CA LEU A 82 -24.68 34.85 2.39
C LEU A 82 -25.31 34.06 3.55
N GLY A 83 -24.76 34.12 4.77
CA GLY A 83 -25.42 33.68 6.01
C GLY A 83 -25.44 32.17 6.32
N ARG A 84 -24.61 31.35 5.65
CA ARG A 84 -24.48 29.89 5.90
C ARG A 84 -23.37 29.56 6.90
N HIS A 85 -23.47 30.11 8.10
CA HIS A 85 -22.43 30.00 9.13
C HIS A 85 -22.24 28.56 9.66
N ASP A 86 -23.28 27.74 9.62
CA ASP A 86 -23.26 26.32 10.01
C ASP A 86 -22.29 25.50 9.15
N ILE A 87 -22.41 25.59 7.82
CA ILE A 87 -21.53 24.89 6.88
C ILE A 87 -20.11 25.43 6.97
N ARG A 88 -19.94 26.75 7.11
CA ARG A 88 -18.61 27.36 7.21
C ARG A 88 -17.87 26.89 8.47
N GLN A 89 -18.55 26.80 9.61
CA GLN A 89 -17.95 26.26 10.84
C GLN A 89 -17.50 24.80 10.67
N VAL A 90 -18.29 23.98 9.97
CA VAL A 90 -17.90 22.61 9.63
C VAL A 90 -16.69 22.58 8.70
N ALA A 91 -16.69 23.44 7.68
CA ALA A 91 -15.57 23.56 6.73
C ALA A 91 -14.28 23.99 7.43
N GLU A 92 -14.34 24.91 8.39
CA GLU A 92 -13.18 25.33 9.19
C GLU A 92 -12.57 24.17 9.97
N ARG A 93 -13.41 23.37 10.66
CA ARG A 93 -12.94 22.19 11.39
C ARG A 93 -12.35 21.13 10.47
N LEU A 94 -12.95 20.92 9.29
CA LEU A 94 -12.49 19.95 8.31
C LEU A 94 -11.15 20.39 7.67
N HIS A 95 -11.02 21.65 7.28
CA HIS A 95 -9.78 22.24 6.76
C HIS A 95 -8.66 22.11 7.80
N GLN A 96 -8.96 22.43 9.06
CA GLN A 96 -7.98 22.33 10.13
C GLN A 96 -7.48 20.90 10.34
N ALA A 97 -8.39 19.94 10.37
CA ALA A 97 -8.05 18.52 10.45
C ALA A 97 -7.17 18.07 9.28
N PHE A 98 -7.48 18.52 8.06
CA PHE A 98 -6.71 18.21 6.86
C PHE A 98 -5.27 18.74 6.95
N VAL A 99 -5.10 20.00 7.38
CA VAL A 99 -3.78 20.59 7.58
C VAL A 99 -3.00 19.85 8.68
N ALA A 100 -3.67 19.51 9.78
CA ALA A 100 -3.05 18.77 10.89
C ALA A 100 -2.58 17.36 10.47
N GLU A 101 -3.27 16.69 9.53
CA GLU A 101 -2.88 15.38 8.99
C GLU A 101 -1.47 15.39 8.38
N MET A 102 -1.04 16.54 7.84
CA MET A 102 0.27 16.74 7.24
C MET A 102 1.40 16.88 8.27
N ARG A 103 1.06 17.01 9.56
CA ARG A 103 1.99 17.19 10.69
C ARG A 103 2.98 18.35 10.47
N PRO A 104 2.47 19.58 10.20
CA PRO A 104 3.33 20.75 10.12
C PRO A 104 4.04 21.01 11.46
N ASP A 105 5.32 21.36 11.40
CA ASP A 105 6.01 22.04 12.52
C ASP A 105 5.68 23.54 12.51
N LEU A 106 5.39 24.10 11.33
CA LEU A 106 4.94 25.46 11.12
C LEU A 106 3.87 25.49 10.02
N VAL A 107 2.76 26.20 10.27
CA VAL A 107 1.73 26.45 9.24
C VAL A 107 1.71 27.93 8.86
N ILE A 108 1.60 28.24 7.57
CA ILE A 108 1.50 29.59 7.03
C ILE A 108 0.09 29.78 6.44
N LEU A 109 -0.67 30.71 7.03
CA LEU A 109 -2.09 30.95 6.72
C LEU A 109 -2.29 32.41 6.29
N PRO A 110 -2.04 32.74 5.01
CA PRO A 110 -2.14 34.12 4.53
C PRO A 110 -3.59 34.59 4.31
N GLY A 111 -4.55 33.66 4.18
CA GLY A 111 -5.94 33.96 3.81
C GLY A 111 -6.90 34.25 4.99
N LEU A 112 -6.40 34.60 6.18
CA LEU A 112 -7.25 34.82 7.36
C LEU A 112 -8.28 35.95 7.16
N TRP A 113 -8.00 36.88 6.24
CA TRP A 113 -8.82 38.06 5.93
C TRP A 113 -9.74 37.87 4.72
N LEU A 114 -9.77 36.66 4.16
CA LEU A 114 -10.64 36.27 3.05
C LEU A 114 -11.83 35.42 3.51
N GLY A 115 -12.79 35.21 2.61
CA GLY A 115 -13.97 34.38 2.88
C GLY A 115 -15.25 35.15 3.19
N TRP A 116 -15.19 36.48 3.32
CA TRP A 116 -16.41 37.30 3.41
C TRP A 116 -17.18 37.29 2.08
N GLN A 117 -16.48 37.49 0.96
CA GLN A 117 -17.05 37.59 -0.41
C GLN A 117 -16.69 36.41 -1.30
N ASP A 118 -15.97 35.42 -0.76
CA ASP A 118 -15.45 34.28 -1.48
C ASP A 118 -15.53 33.00 -0.61
N ALA A 119 -15.17 31.86 -1.19
CA ALA A 119 -15.28 30.55 -0.53
C ALA A 119 -14.04 30.16 0.31
N THR A 120 -13.10 31.08 0.57
CA THR A 120 -11.90 30.81 1.36
C THR A 120 -12.27 30.46 2.79
N VAL A 121 -11.66 29.40 3.31
CA VAL A 121 -11.85 28.92 4.68
C VAL A 121 -10.47 28.75 5.33
N VAL A 122 -10.20 29.59 6.32
CA VAL A 122 -9.00 29.57 7.15
C VAL A 122 -9.45 29.90 8.57
N SER A 123 -9.02 29.10 9.56
CA SER A 123 -9.34 29.35 10.96
C SER A 123 -8.20 28.98 11.89
N LEU A 124 -8.08 29.66 13.03
CA LEU A 124 -7.15 29.35 14.13
C LEU A 124 -7.85 28.94 15.45
N GLU A 125 -9.19 28.86 15.49
CA GLU A 125 -9.93 28.81 16.78
C GLU A 125 -10.10 27.42 17.40
N CYS A 126 -10.27 26.36 16.60
CA CYS A 126 -10.88 25.11 17.08
C CYS A 126 -9.92 24.02 17.58
N SER A 127 -8.59 24.15 17.39
CA SER A 127 -7.56 23.20 17.87
C SER A 127 -6.17 23.69 17.40
N PRO A 128 -5.04 23.34 18.06
CA PRO A 128 -3.72 23.65 17.48
C PRO A 128 -3.52 22.90 16.15
N LEU A 129 -3.55 23.64 15.03
CA LEU A 129 -3.21 23.17 13.68
C LEU A 129 -1.78 22.63 13.55
N ALA A 130 -0.89 23.26 14.30
CA ALA A 130 0.54 23.10 14.26
C ALA A 130 1.11 23.56 15.62
N PRO A 131 2.38 23.25 15.93
CA PRO A 131 3.10 23.86 17.05
C PRO A 131 3.07 25.40 17.00
N ALA A 132 3.16 25.96 15.78
CA ALA A 132 3.11 27.38 15.53
C ALA A 132 2.42 27.71 14.20
N ALA A 133 1.76 28.87 14.17
CA ALA A 133 1.10 29.41 12.99
C ALA A 133 1.63 30.80 12.65
N VAL A 134 1.81 31.07 11.36
CA VAL A 134 2.17 32.36 10.78
C VAL A 134 0.95 32.91 10.04
N ALA A 135 0.50 34.11 10.39
CA ALA A 135 -0.60 34.79 9.72
C ALA A 135 -0.13 36.06 8.99
N LEU A 136 -0.64 36.28 7.78
CA LEU A 136 -0.41 37.52 7.03
C LEU A 136 -1.25 38.66 7.64
N LEU A 137 -0.61 39.82 7.84
CA LEU A 137 -1.32 41.03 8.24
C LEU A 137 -2.27 41.52 7.13
N PRO A 138 -3.41 42.16 7.49
CA PRO A 138 -4.36 42.64 6.49
C PRO A 138 -3.83 43.86 5.76
N ASP A 139 -4.37 44.15 4.58
CA ASP A 139 -4.21 45.44 3.91
C ASP A 139 -5.23 46.50 4.41
N LYS A 140 -5.09 47.73 3.92
CA LYS A 140 -6.00 48.83 4.30
C LYS A 140 -7.45 48.61 3.86
N LYS A 141 -7.70 47.91 2.76
CA LYS A 141 -9.04 47.67 2.23
C LYS A 141 -9.76 46.59 3.04
N GLU A 142 -9.04 45.55 3.45
CA GLU A 142 -9.56 44.48 4.31
C GLU A 142 -9.98 45.03 5.68
N LEU A 143 -9.20 45.98 6.22
CA LEU A 143 -9.51 46.68 7.47
C LEU A 143 -10.57 47.79 7.32
N ALA A 144 -10.71 48.38 6.14
CA ALA A 144 -11.67 49.46 5.95
C ALA A 144 -13.11 48.95 6.11
N SER A 145 -13.87 49.60 7.00
CA SER A 145 -15.34 49.48 7.07
C SER A 145 -15.96 50.66 6.32
N PRO A 146 -16.46 50.50 5.08
CA PRO A 146 -17.40 51.46 4.52
C PRO A 146 -18.55 51.73 5.49
N GLU A 147 -18.93 52.99 5.71
CA GLU A 147 -19.93 53.46 6.68
C GLU A 147 -21.36 52.90 6.49
N THR A 148 -21.56 52.01 5.50
CA THR A 148 -22.86 51.47 5.05
C THR A 148 -23.00 49.94 5.18
N ILE A 149 -22.13 49.24 5.91
CA ILE A 149 -22.19 47.76 5.98
C ILE A 149 -22.89 47.26 7.25
N GLY A 150 -23.68 46.20 7.09
CA GLY A 150 -24.48 45.56 8.15
C GLY A 150 -23.67 44.93 9.29
N GLN A 151 -24.36 44.67 10.41
CA GLN A 151 -23.80 44.17 11.67
C GLN A 151 -22.97 42.88 11.52
N ASP A 152 -23.31 42.03 10.56
CA ASP A 152 -22.67 40.72 10.35
C ASP A 152 -21.22 40.83 9.88
N ARG A 153 -20.88 41.80 9.03
CA ARG A 153 -19.47 42.01 8.60
C ARG A 153 -18.61 42.51 9.75
N HIS A 154 -19.15 43.38 10.60
CA HIS A 154 -18.43 43.85 11.78
C HIS A 154 -18.15 42.70 12.75
N ALA A 155 -19.10 41.79 12.96
CA ALA A 155 -18.89 40.59 13.75
C ALA A 155 -17.79 39.70 13.15
N TRP A 156 -17.81 39.48 11.83
CA TRP A 156 -16.81 38.70 11.10
C TRP A 156 -15.39 39.32 11.18
N GLN A 157 -15.28 40.64 11.02
CA GLN A 157 -14.00 41.36 11.16
C GLN A 157 -13.45 41.26 12.59
N LYS A 158 -14.33 41.38 13.60
CA LYS A 158 -13.94 41.21 15.01
C LYS A 158 -13.43 39.79 15.27
N GLN A 159 -14.11 38.78 14.75
CA GLN A 159 -13.69 37.39 14.87
C GLN A 159 -12.32 37.17 14.21
N SER A 160 -12.10 37.68 13.00
CA SER A 160 -10.81 37.59 12.30
C SER A 160 -9.66 38.23 13.09
N LEU A 161 -9.92 39.36 13.75
CA LEU A 161 -8.96 40.00 14.67
C LEU A 161 -8.65 39.14 15.90
N GLU A 162 -9.65 38.47 16.48
CA GLU A 162 -9.46 37.54 17.60
C GLU A 162 -8.61 36.34 17.19
N GLN A 163 -8.82 35.81 15.97
CA GLN A 163 -8.00 34.73 15.43
C GLN A 163 -6.56 35.13 15.17
N LEU A 164 -6.31 36.35 14.68
CA LEU A 164 -4.95 36.84 14.47
C LEU A 164 -4.14 36.88 15.78
N ARG A 165 -4.79 37.11 16.92
CA ARG A 165 -4.14 37.06 18.25
C ARG A 165 -3.70 35.64 18.64
N LEU A 166 -4.25 34.61 18.01
CA LEU A 166 -3.86 33.22 18.22
C LEU A 166 -2.62 32.83 17.38
N ALA A 167 -2.23 33.64 16.39
CA ALA A 167 -1.06 33.39 15.57
C ALA A 167 0.23 33.49 16.42
N SER A 168 1.15 32.55 16.21
CA SER A 168 2.44 32.52 16.91
C SER A 168 3.42 33.56 16.35
N TYR A 169 3.29 33.84 15.06
CA TYR A 169 4.12 34.75 14.28
C TYR A 169 3.25 35.55 13.31
N LEU A 170 3.65 36.78 13.02
CA LEU A 170 2.98 37.64 12.06
C LEU A 170 3.87 37.85 10.84
N LEU A 171 3.29 37.86 9.64
CA LEU A 171 3.98 38.17 8.39
C LEU A 171 3.51 39.54 7.91
N GLU A 172 4.46 40.47 7.75
CA GLU A 172 4.21 41.82 7.25
C GLU A 172 4.81 42.02 5.87
N VAL A 173 4.06 42.64 4.97
CA VAL A 173 4.55 43.19 3.71
C VAL A 173 4.55 44.73 3.82
N PRO A 174 5.70 45.36 4.13
CA PRO A 174 5.78 46.80 4.34
C PRO A 174 5.19 47.62 3.20
N GLY A 175 4.27 48.54 3.51
CA GLY A 175 3.62 49.39 2.50
C GLY A 175 2.44 48.75 1.76
N LEU A 176 2.12 47.48 2.04
CA LEU A 176 0.91 46.79 1.57
C LEU A 176 0.00 46.45 2.76
N THR A 177 0.55 45.77 3.77
CA THR A 177 -0.17 45.37 4.97
C THR A 177 -0.10 46.46 6.04
N VAL A 178 -1.03 46.43 6.99
CA VAL A 178 -1.11 47.36 8.11
C VAL A 178 -1.28 46.54 9.39
N VAL A 179 -0.70 47.02 10.49
CA VAL A 179 -0.95 46.49 11.83
C VAL A 179 -2.25 47.12 12.35
N PRO A 180 -3.33 46.35 12.56
CA PRO A 180 -4.57 46.88 13.13
C PRO A 180 -4.36 47.56 14.49
N ASP A 181 -4.99 48.71 14.71
CA ASP A 181 -4.95 49.46 15.98
C ASP A 181 -5.36 48.59 17.19
N ALA A 182 -6.30 47.65 16.99
CA ALA A 182 -6.77 46.71 18.00
C ALA A 182 -5.72 45.66 18.45
N LEU A 183 -4.52 45.66 17.85
CA LEU A 183 -3.38 44.81 18.20
C LEU A 183 -2.22 45.60 18.84
N GLU A 184 -2.34 46.93 18.98
CA GLU A 184 -1.43 47.72 19.79
C GLU A 184 -1.49 47.22 21.25
N GLY A 185 -0.47 46.45 21.66
CA GLY A 185 -0.39 45.82 22.99
C GLY A 185 -0.05 44.34 23.02
N LEU A 186 0.07 43.66 21.87
CA LEU A 186 0.66 42.31 21.79
C LEU A 186 2.18 42.37 21.99
N HIS A 187 2.63 42.63 23.21
CA HIS A 187 4.04 42.58 23.58
C HIS A 187 4.56 41.14 23.46
N GLY A 188 5.30 40.83 22.39
CA GLY A 188 6.12 39.61 22.28
C GLY A 188 5.87 38.68 21.10
N THR A 189 4.87 38.94 20.25
CA THR A 189 4.70 38.16 18.99
C THR A 189 5.74 38.63 17.96
N GLU A 190 6.61 37.73 17.53
CA GLU A 190 7.69 38.04 16.57
C GLU A 190 7.09 38.28 15.17
N CYS A 191 7.35 39.47 14.60
CA CYS A 191 6.90 39.86 13.26
C CYS A 191 8.00 39.60 12.23
N ILE A 192 7.68 38.90 11.15
CA ILE A 192 8.55 38.62 10.02
C ILE A 192 8.26 39.67 8.94
N HIS A 193 9.25 40.52 8.65
CA HIS A 193 9.10 41.58 7.66
C HIS A 193 9.62 41.14 6.29
N LEU A 194 8.77 41.22 5.26
CA LEU A 194 9.18 41.00 3.87
C LEU A 194 9.82 42.28 3.31
N SER A 195 11.12 42.44 3.53
CA SER A 195 11.96 43.66 3.41
C SER A 195 12.02 44.43 2.07
N ALA A 196 11.00 44.39 1.21
CA ALA A 196 11.05 45.03 -0.10
C ALA A 196 9.70 45.54 -0.69
N GLY A 197 8.63 45.63 0.10
CA GLY A 197 7.37 46.26 -0.29
C GLY A 197 6.59 45.57 -1.40
N ILE A 198 5.71 46.30 -2.11
CA ILE A 198 4.73 45.79 -3.10
C ILE A 198 5.37 44.97 -4.25
N LYS A 199 6.68 45.13 -4.51
CA LYS A 199 7.46 44.29 -5.44
C LYS A 199 8.72 43.81 -4.75
N PRO A 200 8.64 42.77 -3.92
CA PRO A 200 9.76 42.38 -3.10
C PRO A 200 10.91 41.86 -3.98
N LYS A 201 12.14 42.27 -3.67
CA LYS A 201 13.35 41.76 -4.33
C LYS A 201 13.49 40.27 -4.02
N ALA A 202 13.99 39.48 -4.98
CA ALA A 202 14.21 38.04 -4.79
C ALA A 202 15.03 37.73 -3.53
N ALA A 203 16.06 38.52 -3.23
CA ALA A 203 16.87 38.36 -2.01
C ALA A 203 16.06 38.52 -0.70
N ALA A 204 15.08 39.42 -0.67
CA ALA A 204 14.23 39.62 0.51
C ALA A 204 13.22 38.47 0.70
N LEU A 205 12.73 37.87 -0.39
CA LEU A 205 11.89 36.67 -0.33
C LEU A 205 12.69 35.44 0.10
N ALA A 206 13.94 35.31 -0.34
CA ALA A 206 14.85 34.25 0.08
C ALA A 206 15.16 34.36 1.58
N GLU A 207 15.52 35.55 2.08
CA GLU A 207 15.76 35.80 3.51
C GLU A 207 14.54 35.46 4.38
N ALA A 208 13.34 35.82 3.93
CA ALA A 208 12.11 35.46 4.64
C ALA A 208 11.84 33.95 4.63
N ALA A 209 12.10 33.27 3.51
CA ALA A 209 11.99 31.81 3.41
C ALA A 209 12.98 31.09 4.34
N GLU A 210 14.25 31.53 4.40
CA GLU A 210 15.24 31.03 5.36
C GLU A 210 14.75 31.21 6.79
N ARG A 211 14.25 32.41 7.12
CA ARG A 211 13.72 32.70 8.45
C ARG A 211 12.55 31.81 8.85
N LEU A 212 11.65 31.51 7.91
CA LEU A 212 10.52 30.60 8.16
C LEU A 212 11.01 29.16 8.43
N TRP A 213 12.03 28.69 7.73
CA TRP A 213 12.66 27.40 8.02
C TRP A 213 13.35 27.37 9.39
N GLU A 214 14.08 28.43 9.77
CA GLU A 214 14.68 28.57 11.10
C GLU A 214 13.62 28.53 12.22
N LEU A 215 12.47 29.18 12.00
CA LEU A 215 11.37 29.19 12.96
C LEU A 215 10.74 27.80 13.11
N ALA A 216 10.53 27.09 12.00
CA ALA A 216 10.03 25.71 12.03
C ALA A 216 10.99 24.80 12.84
N GLU A 217 12.31 24.94 12.64
CA GLU A 217 13.31 24.18 13.38
C GLU A 217 13.29 24.52 14.88
N ARG A 218 13.20 25.81 15.21
CA ARG A 218 13.12 26.29 16.60
C ARG A 218 11.87 25.75 17.31
N GLU A 219 10.72 25.73 16.65
CA GLU A 219 9.48 25.22 17.23
C GLU A 219 9.52 23.70 17.41
N GLN A 220 10.07 22.96 16.44
CA GLN A 220 10.32 21.53 16.58
C GLN A 220 11.21 21.23 17.80
N ALA A 221 12.28 22.02 18.01
CA ALA A 221 13.17 21.88 19.16
C ALA A 221 12.50 22.25 20.49
N LYS A 222 11.65 23.30 20.53
CA LYS A 222 10.86 23.68 21.73
C LYS A 222 9.87 22.59 22.10
N GLN A 223 9.19 22.00 21.12
CA GLN A 223 8.30 20.87 21.36
C GLN A 223 9.05 19.69 21.96
N ALA A 224 10.26 19.38 21.48
CA ALA A 224 11.08 18.33 22.06
C ALA A 224 11.43 18.58 23.54
N LYS A 225 11.60 19.84 23.95
CA LYS A 225 11.92 20.24 25.35
C LYS A 225 10.69 20.29 26.27
N ARG A 226 9.51 20.65 25.77
CA ARG A 226 8.24 20.62 26.55
C ARG A 226 7.82 19.20 26.98
N ARG A 227 8.42 18.14 26.41
CA ARG A 227 8.15 16.72 26.70
C ARG A 227 8.40 16.30 28.16
N VAL A 228 8.92 17.16 29.06
CA VAL A 228 9.46 16.76 30.37
C VAL A 228 8.86 17.49 31.59
N SER A 229 7.81 18.33 31.46
CA SER A 229 7.22 18.98 32.65
C SER A 229 6.00 18.23 33.21
N SER A 230 6.14 17.64 34.40
CA SER A 230 5.02 17.07 35.18
C SER A 230 4.25 18.19 35.90
N SER A 231 3.00 18.46 35.49
CA SER A 231 2.02 19.11 36.36
C SER A 231 1.65 18.17 37.51
N GLY A 232 1.32 18.71 38.69
CA GLY A 232 1.27 17.99 39.97
C GLY A 232 0.20 16.88 40.13
N ASP A 233 -0.73 16.70 39.20
CA ASP A 233 -1.76 15.65 39.24
C ASP A 233 -1.48 14.55 38.20
N ARG A 234 -1.63 13.28 38.61
CA ARG A 234 -1.39 12.10 37.73
C ARG A 234 -2.57 11.92 36.76
N PRO A 235 -2.33 11.82 35.43
CA PRO A 235 -3.40 11.59 34.47
C PRO A 235 -4.07 10.23 34.63
N ARG A 236 -5.36 10.12 34.27
CA ARG A 236 -6.08 8.84 34.24
C ARG A 236 -5.70 8.00 33.01
N LEU A 237 -5.28 6.77 33.24
CA LEU A 237 -4.87 5.79 32.23
C LEU A 237 -5.80 4.56 32.24
N ALA A 238 -6.40 4.25 31.09
CA ALA A 238 -7.03 2.95 30.85
C ALA A 238 -6.00 1.96 30.27
N TYR A 239 -5.80 0.84 30.95
CA TYR A 239 -4.86 -0.20 30.54
C TYR A 239 -5.61 -1.47 30.11
N VAL A 240 -5.70 -1.70 28.80
CA VAL A 240 -6.47 -2.78 28.18
C VAL A 240 -5.56 -3.99 27.93
N SER A 241 -5.73 -5.03 28.74
CA SER A 241 -4.87 -6.23 28.69
C SER A 241 -5.60 -7.43 29.29
N PRO A 242 -5.36 -8.68 28.83
CA PRO A 242 -5.59 -9.82 29.70
C PRO A 242 -4.67 -9.73 30.93
N LEU A 243 -5.11 -10.27 32.05
CA LEU A 243 -4.36 -10.29 33.31
C LEU A 243 -4.42 -11.69 33.95
N PRO A 244 -3.53 -12.03 34.91
CA PRO A 244 -3.67 -13.27 35.66
C PRO A 244 -5.07 -13.40 36.28
N PRO A 245 -5.74 -14.58 36.19
CA PRO A 245 -5.17 -15.91 35.94
C PRO A 245 -5.11 -16.35 34.47
N GLU A 246 -5.44 -15.48 33.51
CA GLU A 246 -5.37 -15.86 32.10
C GLU A 246 -3.96 -16.29 31.71
N GLN A 247 -3.84 -17.47 31.12
CA GLN A 247 -2.56 -18.14 30.86
C GLN A 247 -1.89 -17.58 29.61
N THR A 248 -1.47 -16.31 29.67
CA THR A 248 -0.78 -15.60 28.60
C THR A 248 0.44 -14.87 29.14
N GLY A 249 1.57 -14.95 28.43
CA GLY A 249 2.79 -14.25 28.79
C GLY A 249 2.60 -12.73 28.89
N ILE A 250 1.67 -12.17 28.10
CA ILE A 250 1.32 -10.75 28.12
C ILE A 250 0.60 -10.37 29.42
N GLY A 251 -0.20 -11.27 30.00
CA GLY A 251 -0.88 -11.01 31.27
C GLY A 251 0.11 -10.86 32.42
N TYR A 252 1.07 -11.77 32.53
CA TYR A 252 2.14 -11.67 33.53
C TYR A 252 3.07 -10.47 33.27
N TYR A 253 3.40 -10.21 32.00
CA TYR A 253 4.13 -9.00 31.59
C TYR A 253 3.42 -7.71 32.07
N SER A 254 2.11 -7.64 31.86
CA SER A 254 1.30 -6.49 32.28
C SER A 254 1.31 -6.32 33.81
N ALA A 255 1.20 -7.40 34.57
CA ALA A 255 1.29 -7.36 36.02
C ALA A 255 2.65 -6.83 36.52
N GLU A 256 3.75 -7.15 35.82
CA GLU A 256 5.09 -6.61 36.12
C GLU A 256 5.25 -5.13 35.73
N LEU A 257 4.57 -4.66 34.67
CA LEU A 257 4.69 -3.28 34.17
C LEU A 257 3.83 -2.27 34.95
N LEU A 258 2.61 -2.67 35.35
CA LEU A 258 1.62 -1.79 35.98
C LEU A 258 2.15 -1.03 37.21
N PRO A 259 2.91 -1.64 38.14
CA PRO A 259 3.50 -0.93 39.27
C PRO A 259 4.41 0.23 38.88
N GLU A 260 5.15 0.11 37.77
CA GLU A 260 6.04 1.16 37.30
C GLU A 260 5.26 2.28 36.62
N LEU A 261 4.17 1.97 35.91
CA LEU A 261 3.30 2.98 35.31
C LEU A 261 2.48 3.75 36.35
N ALA A 262 2.08 3.11 37.45
CA ALA A 262 1.31 3.75 38.52
C ALA A 262 2.09 4.86 39.27
N ARG A 263 3.40 4.96 39.03
CA ARG A 263 4.22 6.08 39.48
C ARG A 263 3.86 7.39 38.76
N TYR A 264 3.33 7.28 37.55
CA TYR A 264 3.03 8.38 36.64
C TYR A 264 1.52 8.60 36.42
N TYR A 265 0.70 7.54 36.56
CA TYR A 265 -0.73 7.55 36.22
C TYR A 265 -1.62 7.04 37.35
N ASP A 266 -2.88 7.46 37.34
CA ASP A 266 -3.98 6.77 38.03
C ASP A 266 -4.60 5.75 37.07
N ILE A 267 -4.59 4.46 37.41
CA ILE A 267 -4.79 3.38 36.45
C ILE A 267 -6.08 2.60 36.72
N ASP A 268 -6.93 2.51 35.70
CA ASP A 268 -7.97 1.50 35.60
C ASP A 268 -7.56 0.42 34.58
N VAL A 269 -7.65 -0.84 34.96
CA VAL A 269 -7.43 -1.98 34.05
C VAL A 269 -8.75 -2.39 33.39
N VAL A 270 -8.70 -2.60 32.08
CA VAL A 270 -9.86 -3.02 31.28
C VAL A 270 -9.64 -4.46 30.83
N VAL A 271 -10.54 -5.35 31.26
CA VAL A 271 -10.41 -6.80 31.05
C VAL A 271 -11.68 -7.41 30.46
N ASN A 272 -11.51 -8.51 29.72
CA ASN A 272 -12.61 -9.32 29.16
C ASN A 272 -12.85 -10.64 29.94
N GLN A 273 -12.12 -10.83 31.03
CA GLN A 273 -12.19 -12.01 31.91
C GLN A 273 -13.08 -11.74 33.12
N ASP A 274 -13.56 -12.79 33.77
CA ASP A 274 -14.49 -12.68 34.91
C ASP A 274 -13.81 -12.19 36.20
N SER A 275 -12.51 -12.50 36.38
CA SER A 275 -11.75 -12.13 37.58
C SER A 275 -10.28 -11.84 37.29
N VAL A 276 -9.67 -11.02 38.15
CA VAL A 276 -8.22 -10.76 38.19
C VAL A 276 -7.69 -11.30 39.50
N GLU A 277 -6.67 -12.16 39.46
CA GLU A 277 -6.11 -12.80 40.66
C GLU A 277 -4.89 -12.08 41.24
N ASP A 278 -4.30 -11.14 40.51
CA ASP A 278 -3.12 -10.41 40.99
C ASP A 278 -3.48 -9.47 42.16
N VAL A 279 -2.79 -9.64 43.29
CA VAL A 279 -3.06 -8.93 44.54
C VAL A 279 -2.74 -7.44 44.40
N TRP A 280 -1.65 -7.09 43.72
CA TRP A 280 -1.25 -5.70 43.57
C TRP A 280 -2.27 -4.95 42.72
N ILE A 281 -2.70 -5.54 41.60
CA ILE A 281 -3.69 -4.92 40.70
C ILE A 281 -5.03 -4.70 41.41
N ASN A 282 -5.57 -5.72 42.10
CA ASN A 282 -6.83 -5.58 42.83
C ASN A 282 -6.80 -4.50 43.92
N THR A 283 -5.61 -4.19 44.45
CA THR A 283 -5.44 -3.21 45.53
C THR A 283 -5.27 -1.79 44.99
N HIS A 284 -4.61 -1.62 43.84
CA HIS A 284 -4.15 -0.30 43.35
C HIS A 284 -4.83 0.17 42.07
N CYS A 285 -5.55 -0.69 41.35
CA CYS A 285 -6.21 -0.35 40.10
C CYS A 285 -7.72 -0.55 40.20
N GLY A 286 -8.50 0.31 39.55
CA GLY A 286 -9.91 -0.01 39.31
C GLY A 286 -10.04 -1.03 38.18
N ILE A 287 -10.94 -2.01 38.35
CA ILE A 287 -11.18 -3.06 37.35
C ILE A 287 -12.46 -2.72 36.59
N ARG A 288 -12.37 -2.67 35.26
CA ARG A 288 -13.47 -2.35 34.35
C ARG A 288 -13.65 -3.44 33.31
N SER A 289 -14.90 -3.71 32.94
CA SER A 289 -15.20 -4.60 31.82
C SER A 289 -15.07 -3.87 30.49
N VAL A 290 -14.83 -4.63 29.42
CA VAL A 290 -14.85 -4.13 28.02
C VAL A 290 -16.12 -3.30 27.73
N ALA A 291 -17.30 -3.82 28.08
CA ALA A 291 -18.57 -3.14 27.83
C ALA A 291 -18.73 -1.84 28.63
N TRP A 292 -18.14 -1.75 29.83
CA TRP A 292 -18.12 -0.51 30.59
C TRP A 292 -17.19 0.50 29.91
N PHE A 293 -15.99 0.07 29.51
CA PHE A 293 -15.00 0.93 28.87
C PHE A 293 -15.48 1.48 27.53
N GLU A 294 -16.23 0.72 26.73
CA GLU A 294 -16.85 1.23 25.49
C GLU A 294 -17.72 2.47 25.71
N ARG A 295 -18.36 2.61 26.89
CA ARG A 295 -19.22 3.76 27.22
C ARG A 295 -18.47 4.92 27.87
N HIS A 296 -17.41 4.63 28.62
CA HIS A 296 -16.72 5.62 29.47
C HIS A 296 -15.28 5.90 29.01
N GLY A 297 -14.84 5.32 27.89
CA GLY A 297 -13.46 5.47 27.41
C GLY A 297 -13.04 6.92 27.14
N HIS A 298 -14.02 7.79 26.86
CA HIS A 298 -13.82 9.23 26.67
C HIS A 298 -13.41 9.98 27.96
N GLU A 299 -13.56 9.35 29.13
CA GLU A 299 -13.15 9.93 30.42
C GLU A 299 -11.65 9.78 30.71
N TYR A 300 -10.94 8.98 29.90
CA TYR A 300 -9.52 8.71 30.10
C TYR A 300 -8.67 9.65 29.27
N GLU A 301 -7.63 10.19 29.90
CA GLU A 301 -6.65 11.03 29.23
C GLU A 301 -5.66 10.19 28.42
N ARG A 302 -5.40 8.96 28.85
CA ARG A 302 -4.51 7.99 28.19
C ARG A 302 -5.16 6.62 28.09
N VAL A 303 -4.89 5.91 27.01
CA VAL A 303 -5.35 4.52 26.78
C VAL A 303 -4.20 3.71 26.20
N VAL A 304 -3.96 2.51 26.73
CA VAL A 304 -2.92 1.58 26.26
C VAL A 304 -3.55 0.21 26.00
N TYR A 305 -3.26 -0.38 24.83
CA TYR A 305 -3.71 -1.69 24.40
C TYR A 305 -2.55 -2.68 24.28
N GLN A 306 -2.70 -3.88 24.85
CA GLN A 306 -1.70 -4.95 24.78
C GLN A 306 -2.13 -6.03 23.78
N PHE A 307 -1.68 -5.94 22.53
CA PHE A 307 -2.01 -6.89 21.47
C PHE A 307 -1.03 -8.07 21.42
N GLY A 308 -1.57 -9.28 21.34
CA GLY A 308 -0.85 -10.52 21.11
C GLY A 308 -1.62 -11.49 20.23
N ASN A 309 -0.96 -12.52 19.73
CA ASN A 309 -1.51 -13.45 18.75
C ASN A 309 -2.30 -14.61 19.39
N SER A 310 -3.28 -14.28 20.24
CA SER A 310 -4.15 -15.27 20.89
C SER A 310 -5.58 -14.76 21.09
N ARG A 311 -6.50 -15.68 21.42
CA ARG A 311 -7.92 -15.37 21.65
C ARG A 311 -8.17 -14.27 22.69
N PHE A 312 -7.28 -14.10 23.65
CA PHE A 312 -7.44 -13.14 24.75
C PHE A 312 -7.44 -11.68 24.30
N HIS A 313 -6.89 -11.39 23.11
CA HIS A 313 -6.73 -10.02 22.61
C HIS A 313 -7.79 -9.65 21.55
N ALA A 314 -8.61 -10.61 21.12
CA ALA A 314 -9.52 -10.46 19.98
C ALA A 314 -10.51 -9.28 20.11
N HIS A 315 -10.95 -8.98 21.34
CA HIS A 315 -11.87 -7.88 21.63
C HIS A 315 -11.26 -6.49 21.43
N MET A 316 -9.92 -6.38 21.40
CA MET A 316 -9.22 -5.09 21.32
C MET A 316 -9.32 -4.42 19.94
N TRP A 317 -9.54 -5.18 18.85
CA TRP A 317 -9.71 -4.61 17.51
C TRP A 317 -10.91 -3.67 17.45
N SER A 318 -12.08 -4.12 17.91
CA SER A 318 -13.29 -3.29 17.92
C SER A 318 -13.19 -2.12 18.90
N LEU A 319 -12.39 -2.26 19.97
CA LEU A 319 -12.19 -1.18 20.94
C LEU A 319 -11.31 -0.06 20.39
N ILE A 320 -10.16 -0.39 19.80
CA ILE A 320 -9.21 0.63 19.31
C ILE A 320 -9.79 1.45 18.17
N GLU A 321 -10.68 0.86 17.36
CA GLU A 321 -11.47 1.56 16.34
C GLU A 321 -12.44 2.60 16.93
N LYS A 322 -12.92 2.42 18.17
CA LYS A 322 -13.90 3.34 18.81
C LYS A 322 -13.25 4.34 19.76
N ILE A 323 -12.26 3.87 20.51
CA ILE A 323 -11.52 4.58 21.54
C ILE A 323 -10.04 4.40 21.24
N PRO A 324 -9.46 5.27 20.42
CA PRO A 324 -8.08 5.05 20.04
C PRO A 324 -7.08 5.30 21.18
N GLY A 325 -6.01 4.51 21.21
CA GLY A 325 -4.96 4.60 22.22
C GLY A 325 -3.59 4.21 21.68
N LEU A 326 -2.61 4.11 22.57
CA LEU A 326 -1.31 3.54 22.23
C LEU A 326 -1.44 2.00 22.13
N ALA A 327 -0.95 1.41 21.04
CA ALA A 327 -0.96 -0.03 20.83
C ALA A 327 0.43 -0.63 21.05
N VAL A 328 0.51 -1.66 21.89
CA VAL A 328 1.71 -2.48 22.08
C VAL A 328 1.51 -3.77 21.30
N ILE A 329 2.35 -3.99 20.30
CA ILE A 329 2.29 -5.16 19.42
C ILE A 329 3.38 -6.15 19.90
N HIS A 330 2.99 -7.13 20.72
CA HIS A 330 3.92 -8.14 21.26
C HIS A 330 4.37 -9.14 20.21
N ASP A 331 3.43 -9.56 19.37
CA ASP A 331 3.63 -10.44 18.22
C ASP A 331 3.36 -9.63 16.95
N PHE A 332 4.30 -9.58 16.01
CA PHE A 332 4.07 -8.84 14.77
C PHE A 332 3.06 -9.54 13.85
N TYR A 333 2.95 -10.87 13.92
CA TYR A 333 1.95 -11.64 13.18
C TYR A 333 0.77 -11.98 14.08
N LEU A 334 -0.39 -11.37 13.82
CA LEU A 334 -1.61 -11.52 14.62
C LEU A 334 -2.71 -12.38 13.97
N GLY A 335 -2.36 -13.18 12.96
CA GLY A 335 -3.34 -13.93 12.17
C GLY A 335 -4.16 -14.96 12.95
N ASP A 336 -3.63 -15.55 14.02
CA ASP A 336 -4.40 -16.49 14.86
C ASP A 336 -5.44 -15.75 15.72
N ALA A 337 -5.11 -14.55 16.22
CA ALA A 337 -6.06 -13.71 16.93
C ALA A 337 -7.20 -13.25 16.01
N VAL A 338 -6.88 -12.88 14.76
CA VAL A 338 -7.89 -12.49 13.76
C VAL A 338 -8.75 -13.68 13.34
N ALA A 339 -8.16 -14.87 13.15
CA ALA A 339 -8.90 -16.09 12.85
C ALA A 339 -9.91 -16.46 13.95
N TYR A 340 -9.55 -16.27 15.23
CA TYR A 340 -10.46 -16.46 16.34
C TYR A 340 -11.66 -15.49 16.31
N ARG A 341 -11.44 -14.23 15.89
CA ARG A 341 -12.53 -13.24 15.73
C ARG A 341 -13.59 -13.74 14.74
N GLU A 342 -13.14 -14.39 13.66
CA GLU A 342 -14.00 -14.96 12.63
C GLU A 342 -14.75 -16.21 13.12
N ASP A 343 -14.02 -17.19 13.66
CA ASP A 343 -14.58 -18.51 13.94
C ASP A 343 -15.46 -18.54 15.19
N VAL A 344 -15.11 -17.72 16.20
CA VAL A 344 -15.66 -17.86 17.55
C VAL A 344 -16.32 -16.56 18.02
N ALA A 345 -15.73 -15.40 17.74
CA ALA A 345 -16.31 -14.12 18.18
C ALA A 345 -17.46 -13.62 17.27
N GLY A 346 -17.79 -14.36 16.21
CA GLY A 346 -18.93 -14.07 15.33
C GLY A 346 -18.69 -12.92 14.34
N VAL A 347 -17.44 -12.47 14.15
CA VAL A 347 -17.10 -11.42 13.19
C VAL A 347 -16.83 -12.06 11.83
N GLY A 348 -17.90 -12.34 11.08
CA GLY A 348 -17.80 -13.00 9.78
C GLY A 348 -16.80 -12.30 8.83
N LEU A 349 -15.98 -13.08 8.14
CA LEU A 349 -14.97 -12.62 7.16
C LEU A 349 -13.85 -11.73 7.74
N ALA A 350 -13.62 -11.72 9.07
CA ALA A 350 -12.58 -10.90 9.69
C ALA A 350 -11.17 -11.19 9.13
N LEU A 351 -10.83 -12.46 8.89
CA LEU A 351 -9.51 -12.83 8.38
C LEU A 351 -9.27 -12.39 6.93
N PRO A 352 -10.13 -12.73 5.95
CA PRO A 352 -9.91 -12.27 4.59
C PRO A 352 -10.00 -10.75 4.45
N GLN A 353 -10.86 -10.06 5.22
CA GLN A 353 -10.90 -8.60 5.23
C GLN A 353 -9.56 -8.02 5.72
N GLU A 354 -9.02 -8.48 6.84
CA GLU A 354 -7.75 -7.99 7.37
C GLU A 354 -6.59 -8.28 6.40
N LEU A 355 -6.56 -9.45 5.77
CA LEU A 355 -5.55 -9.81 4.76
C LEU A 355 -5.62 -8.90 3.53
N TYR A 356 -6.83 -8.67 3.00
CA TYR A 356 -7.03 -7.79 1.85
C TYR A 356 -6.69 -6.33 2.17
N HIS A 357 -7.15 -5.82 3.30
CA HIS A 357 -6.86 -4.43 3.69
C HIS A 357 -5.37 -4.20 3.93
N SER A 358 -4.66 -5.18 4.48
CA SER A 358 -3.22 -5.09 4.77
C SER A 358 -2.34 -5.30 3.53
N HIS A 359 -2.69 -6.25 2.65
CA HIS A 359 -1.79 -6.80 1.62
C HIS A 359 -2.43 -7.02 0.24
N GLY A 360 -3.73 -6.75 0.07
CA GLY A 360 -4.45 -6.94 -1.19
C GLY A 360 -4.66 -8.39 -1.60
N TYR A 361 -4.85 -8.60 -2.91
CA TYR A 361 -5.19 -9.92 -3.48
C TYR A 361 -4.09 -10.97 -3.31
N ALA A 362 -2.82 -10.57 -3.19
CA ALA A 362 -1.71 -11.50 -2.99
C ALA A 362 -1.89 -12.33 -1.70
N ALA A 363 -2.32 -11.70 -0.61
CA ALA A 363 -2.56 -12.37 0.66
C ALA A 363 -3.90 -13.12 0.73
N LEU A 364 -4.84 -12.78 -0.14
CA LEU A 364 -6.09 -13.53 -0.28
C LEU A 364 -5.93 -14.80 -1.11
N ARG A 365 -4.95 -14.86 -2.03
CA ARG A 365 -4.77 -15.99 -2.94
C ARG A 365 -4.72 -17.36 -2.23
N PRO A 366 -3.96 -17.57 -1.13
CA PRO A 366 -3.95 -18.86 -0.44
C PRO A 366 -5.33 -19.24 0.15
N LEU A 367 -6.15 -18.25 0.53
CA LEU A 367 -7.53 -18.50 0.98
C LEU A 367 -8.45 -18.83 -0.19
N LEU A 368 -8.36 -18.08 -1.28
CA LEU A 368 -9.30 -18.16 -2.40
C LEU A 368 -9.06 -19.37 -3.31
N LEU A 369 -7.81 -19.73 -3.59
CA LEU A 369 -7.46 -20.75 -4.59
C LEU A 369 -7.02 -22.08 -3.96
N GLU A 370 -6.28 -22.02 -2.87
CA GLU A 370 -5.67 -23.20 -2.24
C GLU A 370 -6.50 -23.71 -1.05
N GLY A 371 -7.46 -22.92 -0.56
CA GLY A 371 -8.20 -23.20 0.68
C GLY A 371 -7.30 -23.26 1.94
N SER A 372 -6.08 -22.74 1.87
CA SER A 372 -5.05 -22.90 2.90
C SER A 372 -4.98 -21.70 3.84
N ARG A 373 -5.93 -21.64 4.78
CA ARG A 373 -5.95 -20.61 5.85
C ARG A 373 -4.65 -20.56 6.66
N SER A 374 -4.11 -21.73 6.96
CA SER A 374 -2.87 -21.86 7.73
C SER A 374 -1.63 -21.32 7.00
N GLU A 375 -1.69 -21.21 5.68
CA GLU A 375 -0.62 -20.60 4.89
C GLU A 375 -0.73 -19.08 4.92
N ALA A 376 -1.93 -18.54 4.69
CA ALA A 376 -2.18 -17.10 4.76
C ALA A 376 -1.79 -16.50 6.12
N ILE A 377 -2.23 -17.12 7.23
CA ILE A 377 -1.89 -16.71 8.61
C ILE A 377 -0.38 -16.74 8.88
N ARG A 378 0.34 -17.65 8.22
CA ARG A 378 1.78 -17.82 8.42
C ARG A 378 2.59 -16.80 7.63
N GLN A 379 2.16 -16.49 6.41
CA GLN A 379 2.90 -15.65 5.48
C GLN A 379 2.66 -14.15 5.71
N PHE A 380 1.43 -13.76 6.09
CA PHE A 380 1.04 -12.36 6.13
C PHE A 380 0.68 -11.88 7.55
N PRO A 381 1.20 -10.73 7.99
CA PRO A 381 0.84 -10.15 9.28
C PRO A 381 -0.56 -9.52 9.21
N CYS A 382 -1.45 -9.89 10.12
CA CYS A 382 -2.83 -9.38 10.18
C CYS A 382 -2.99 -8.32 11.28
N ASN A 383 -2.13 -7.30 11.28
CA ASN A 383 -2.06 -6.27 12.34
C ASN A 383 -2.15 -4.83 11.82
N TYR A 384 -2.53 -4.62 10.56
CA TYR A 384 -2.57 -3.27 10.01
C TYR A 384 -3.70 -2.43 10.62
N SER A 385 -4.90 -2.99 10.81
CA SER A 385 -6.02 -2.25 11.39
C SER A 385 -5.68 -1.64 12.77
N PRO A 386 -5.14 -2.37 13.75
CA PRO A 386 -4.77 -1.76 15.04
C PRO A 386 -3.58 -0.79 14.92
N ILE A 387 -2.63 -1.02 14.01
CA ILE A 387 -1.54 -0.07 13.71
C ILE A 387 -2.11 1.25 13.18
N ARG A 388 -3.08 1.18 12.27
CA ARG A 388 -3.74 2.34 11.65
C ARG A 388 -4.50 3.20 12.66
N GLU A 389 -5.24 2.58 13.57
CA GLU A 389 -6.07 3.30 14.55
C GLU A 389 -5.26 3.85 15.75
N ALA A 390 -4.08 3.32 16.03
CA ALA A 390 -3.32 3.67 17.23
C ALA A 390 -2.78 5.13 17.21
N LYS A 391 -2.80 5.79 18.38
CA LYS A 391 -2.15 7.11 18.60
C LYS A 391 -0.61 7.00 18.57
N GLY A 392 -0.09 5.84 18.92
CA GLY A 392 1.32 5.48 18.90
C GLY A 392 1.48 3.96 19.00
N ILE A 393 2.61 3.43 18.54
CA ILE A 393 2.84 1.99 18.47
C ILE A 393 4.14 1.66 19.19
N ILE A 394 4.11 0.63 20.03
CA ILE A 394 5.28 0.06 20.67
C ILE A 394 5.49 -1.36 20.15
N VAL A 395 6.74 -1.68 19.79
CA VAL A 395 7.21 -3.05 19.54
C VAL A 395 8.42 -3.35 20.42
N HIS A 396 8.75 -4.64 20.57
CA HIS A 396 9.79 -5.08 21.50
C HIS A 396 11.18 -5.33 20.90
N SER A 397 11.32 -5.20 19.58
CA SER A 397 12.56 -5.53 18.88
C SER A 397 12.76 -4.69 17.62
N HIS A 398 14.01 -4.46 17.24
CA HIS A 398 14.36 -3.88 15.93
C HIS A 398 13.88 -4.77 14.78
N HIS A 399 13.93 -6.09 14.95
CA HIS A 399 13.41 -7.04 13.96
C HIS A 399 11.91 -6.83 13.67
N ALA A 400 11.08 -6.54 14.67
CA ALA A 400 9.66 -6.22 14.44
C ALA A 400 9.49 -4.90 13.64
N ARG A 401 10.37 -3.92 13.87
CA ARG A 401 10.38 -2.67 13.09
C ARG A 401 10.84 -2.89 11.65
N GLU A 402 11.80 -3.77 11.41
CA GLU A 402 12.22 -4.19 10.06
C GLU A 402 11.06 -4.87 9.31
N LEU A 403 10.31 -5.74 9.98
CA LEU A 403 9.10 -6.34 9.42
C LEU A 403 8.04 -5.27 9.09
N ALA A 404 7.85 -4.27 9.96
CA ALA A 404 6.96 -3.14 9.66
C ALA A 404 7.43 -2.35 8.43
N CYS A 405 8.74 -2.14 8.27
CA CYS A 405 9.31 -1.48 7.10
C CYS A 405 9.06 -2.30 5.83
N HIS A 406 9.26 -3.61 5.90
CA HIS A 406 9.04 -4.51 4.77
C HIS A 406 7.56 -4.55 4.32
N TRP A 407 6.63 -4.70 5.26
CA TRP A 407 5.21 -4.88 4.94
C TRP A 407 4.44 -3.58 4.72
N TYR A 408 4.76 -2.54 5.50
CA TYR A 408 3.99 -1.29 5.56
C TYR A 408 4.80 -0.05 5.16
N GLY A 409 6.09 -0.23 4.83
CA GLY A 409 6.97 0.85 4.38
C GLY A 409 7.67 1.61 5.50
N GLU A 410 8.71 2.34 5.12
CA GLU A 410 9.63 3.06 6.01
C GLU A 410 8.91 4.08 6.90
N LYS A 411 7.94 4.82 6.35
CA LYS A 411 7.20 5.84 7.10
C LYS A 411 6.48 5.27 8.32
N ILE A 412 5.85 4.11 8.20
CA ILE A 412 5.18 3.46 9.33
C ILE A 412 6.25 2.93 10.30
N ALA A 413 7.31 2.29 9.80
CA ALA A 413 8.38 1.75 10.62
C ALA A 413 9.08 2.81 11.50
N GLU A 414 9.28 4.03 11.00
CA GLU A 414 9.86 5.15 11.77
C GLU A 414 8.96 5.66 12.90
N GLU A 415 7.65 5.39 12.83
CA GLU A 415 6.70 5.78 13.88
C GLU A 415 6.64 4.80 15.05
N LEU A 416 7.19 3.59 14.89
CA LEU A 416 7.22 2.56 15.93
C LEU A 416 8.29 2.90 16.97
N GLU A 417 7.88 2.94 18.24
CA GLU A 417 8.80 3.01 19.37
C GLU A 417 9.27 1.60 19.74
N ILE A 418 10.58 1.45 19.93
CA ILE A 418 11.15 0.19 20.40
C ILE A 418 11.37 0.30 21.90
N ILE A 419 10.66 -0.54 22.65
CA ILE A 419 10.86 -0.72 24.08
C ILE A 419 11.14 -2.19 24.35
N PRO A 420 12.32 -2.55 24.89
CA PRO A 420 12.66 -3.94 25.15
C PRO A 420 11.60 -4.65 26.00
N LEU A 421 11.40 -5.94 25.73
CA LEU A 421 10.52 -6.78 26.54
C LEU A 421 11.05 -6.84 27.99
N LEU A 422 10.30 -6.28 28.93
CA LEU A 422 10.73 -6.18 30.32
C LEU A 422 11.00 -7.56 30.96
N SER A 423 12.01 -7.59 31.82
CA SER A 423 12.41 -8.76 32.60
C SER A 423 12.92 -8.34 33.97
N GLN A 424 12.29 -8.85 35.02
CA GLN A 424 12.70 -8.60 36.39
C GLN A 424 13.94 -9.41 36.76
N LEU A 425 14.91 -8.75 37.39
CA LEU A 425 16.08 -9.43 37.94
C LEU A 425 15.70 -10.12 39.25
N PRO A 426 15.81 -11.45 39.37
CA PRO A 426 15.64 -12.13 40.64
C PRO A 426 16.79 -11.78 41.59
N GLU A 427 16.52 -11.89 42.89
CA GLU A 427 17.55 -11.85 43.93
C GLU A 427 18.70 -12.79 43.60
N GLU A 428 19.90 -12.43 44.04
CA GLU A 428 21.10 -13.18 43.75
C GLU A 428 20.98 -14.61 44.29
N ILE A 429 21.13 -15.58 43.39
CA ILE A 429 20.87 -16.99 43.69
C ILE A 429 22.04 -17.54 44.48
N SER A 430 21.84 -17.74 45.78
CA SER A 430 22.81 -18.39 46.63
C SER A 430 22.99 -19.87 46.26
N LYS A 431 24.17 -20.42 46.58
CA LYS A 431 24.45 -21.86 46.43
C LYS A 431 23.43 -22.74 47.18
N GLN A 432 22.91 -22.27 48.31
CA GLN A 432 21.88 -22.98 49.08
C GLN A 432 20.53 -23.04 48.34
N GLN A 433 20.10 -21.93 47.73
CA GLN A 433 18.88 -21.90 46.92
C GLN A 433 19.00 -22.82 45.70
N ARG A 434 20.15 -22.82 45.02
CA ARG A 434 20.44 -23.74 43.91
C ARG A 434 20.34 -25.21 44.34
N ASN A 435 20.96 -25.55 45.47
CA ASN A 435 20.91 -26.91 46.01
C ASN A 435 19.48 -27.33 46.41
N ALA A 436 18.69 -26.41 46.95
CA ALA A 436 17.29 -26.66 47.30
C ALA A 436 16.41 -26.91 46.07
N ALA A 437 16.58 -26.10 45.01
CA ALA A 437 15.89 -26.31 43.73
C ALA A 437 16.27 -27.66 43.10
N ARG A 438 17.57 -28.00 43.04
CA ARG A 438 18.03 -29.31 42.58
C ARG A 438 17.41 -30.46 43.39
N LYS A 439 17.33 -30.33 44.71
CA LYS A 439 16.69 -31.33 45.57
C LYS A 439 15.19 -31.49 45.29
N ARG A 440 14.45 -30.40 45.08
CA ARG A 440 13.01 -30.44 44.70
C ARG A 440 12.79 -31.10 43.34
N LEU A 441 13.70 -30.85 42.39
CA LEU A 441 13.66 -31.44 41.05
C LEU A 441 14.19 -32.88 40.99
N GLY A 442 14.76 -33.41 42.09
CA GLY A 442 15.38 -34.73 42.11
C GLY A 442 16.71 -34.82 41.35
N ILE A 443 17.38 -33.69 41.14
CA ILE A 443 18.66 -33.59 40.41
C ILE A 443 19.83 -33.66 41.42
N SER A 444 20.82 -34.51 41.15
CA SER A 444 22.00 -34.63 42.01
C SER A 444 22.84 -33.35 42.00
N LEU A 445 23.46 -33.02 43.13
CA LEU A 445 24.28 -31.81 43.25
C LEU A 445 25.51 -31.82 42.34
N ASN A 446 26.01 -33.01 41.97
CA ASN A 446 27.14 -33.18 41.08
C ASN A 446 26.75 -33.28 39.59
N THR A 447 25.44 -33.25 39.28
CA THR A 447 24.96 -33.30 37.90
C THR A 447 25.28 -32.00 37.18
N PHE A 448 25.81 -32.11 35.95
CA PHE A 448 25.92 -30.99 35.03
C PHE A 448 24.64 -30.91 34.20
N LEU A 449 23.84 -29.87 34.43
CA LEU A 449 22.48 -29.74 33.91
C LEU A 449 22.41 -28.75 32.76
N VAL A 450 22.06 -29.24 31.57
CA VAL A 450 21.72 -28.42 30.41
C VAL A 450 20.21 -28.38 30.24
N CYS A 451 19.63 -27.19 30.11
CA CYS A 451 18.18 -27.02 29.96
C CYS A 451 17.81 -26.33 28.64
N SER A 452 16.77 -26.83 27.99
CA SER A 452 16.03 -26.10 26.95
C SER A 452 14.67 -25.77 27.51
N LEU A 453 14.39 -24.50 27.76
CA LEU A 453 13.19 -24.04 28.48
C LEU A 453 12.15 -23.41 27.56
N GLY A 454 10.87 -23.68 27.82
CA GLY A 454 9.73 -23.14 27.10
C GLY A 454 9.02 -24.18 26.22
N VAL A 455 8.02 -23.73 25.46
CA VAL A 455 7.25 -24.61 24.56
C VAL A 455 8.16 -25.16 23.46
N LEU A 456 8.13 -26.48 23.27
CA LEU A 456 8.96 -27.20 22.32
C LEU A 456 8.19 -27.35 21.01
N ASN A 457 8.65 -26.66 19.97
CA ASN A 457 8.08 -26.77 18.63
C ASN A 457 9.17 -26.63 17.56
N LYS A 458 8.79 -26.78 16.29
CA LYS A 458 9.69 -26.65 15.13
C LYS A 458 10.51 -25.35 15.11
N THR A 459 9.96 -24.22 15.56
CA THR A 459 10.66 -22.92 15.51
C THR A 459 11.71 -22.78 16.60
N LYS A 460 11.69 -23.64 17.63
CA LYS A 460 12.68 -23.67 18.72
C LYS A 460 13.85 -24.64 18.50
N LEU A 461 13.90 -25.29 17.34
CA LEU A 461 14.98 -26.19 16.92
C LEU A 461 15.40 -27.27 17.96
N PRO A 462 14.48 -27.93 18.69
CA PRO A 462 14.86 -28.89 19.74
C PRO A 462 15.65 -30.10 19.20
N HIS A 463 15.43 -30.46 17.92
CA HIS A 463 16.15 -31.51 17.21
C HIS A 463 17.63 -31.17 16.96
N ARG A 464 17.98 -29.90 16.70
CA ARG A 464 19.38 -29.47 16.53
C ARG A 464 20.15 -29.64 17.83
N LEU A 465 19.53 -29.29 18.97
CA LEU A 465 20.11 -29.54 20.29
C LEU A 465 20.31 -31.04 20.56
N PHE A 466 19.36 -31.89 20.20
CA PHE A 466 19.51 -33.34 20.34
C PHE A 466 20.63 -33.90 19.46
N ASN A 467 20.75 -33.43 18.21
CA ASN A 467 21.81 -33.83 17.29
C ASN A 467 23.19 -33.40 17.78
N ALA A 468 23.31 -32.15 18.25
CA ALA A 468 24.54 -31.65 18.85
C ALA A 468 24.90 -32.44 20.12
N TRP A 469 23.94 -32.68 21.02
CA TRP A 469 24.17 -33.43 22.26
C TRP A 469 24.84 -34.79 22.00
N GLN A 470 24.37 -35.54 21.02
CA GLN A 470 24.93 -36.85 20.63
C GLN A 470 26.40 -36.79 20.19
N LYS A 471 26.87 -35.63 19.70
CA LYS A 471 28.23 -35.40 19.23
C LYS A 471 29.14 -34.80 20.30
N THR A 472 28.60 -34.31 21.42
CA THR A 472 29.37 -33.64 22.48
C THR A 472 30.27 -34.60 23.25
N SER A 473 31.41 -34.11 23.71
CA SER A 473 32.24 -34.80 24.70
C SER A 473 31.53 -34.87 26.06
N LEU A 474 30.71 -33.86 26.38
CA LEU A 474 29.86 -33.78 27.57
C LEU A 474 28.97 -35.01 27.76
N GLN A 475 28.36 -35.53 26.69
CA GLN A 475 27.46 -36.68 26.76
C GLN A 475 28.13 -37.92 27.36
N LYS A 476 29.44 -38.11 27.15
CA LYS A 476 30.20 -39.25 27.69
C LYS A 476 30.29 -39.24 29.22
N ASN A 477 29.99 -38.12 29.88
CA ASN A 477 29.96 -38.01 31.33
C ASN A 477 28.62 -38.55 31.88
N PRO A 478 28.62 -39.63 32.69
CA PRO A 478 27.38 -40.19 33.24
C PRO A 478 26.64 -39.25 34.19
N SER A 479 27.29 -38.18 34.67
CA SER A 479 26.67 -37.14 35.51
C SER A 479 26.18 -35.92 34.71
N ALA A 480 26.20 -35.96 33.37
CA ALA A 480 25.60 -34.91 32.53
C ALA A 480 24.14 -35.22 32.20
N MET A 481 23.28 -34.21 32.21
CA MET A 481 21.86 -34.33 31.92
C MET A 481 21.35 -33.20 31.02
N LEU A 482 20.55 -33.53 30.02
CA LEU A 482 19.81 -32.60 29.18
C LEU A 482 18.32 -32.67 29.53
N VAL A 483 17.70 -31.55 29.87
CA VAL A 483 16.28 -31.49 30.20
C VAL A 483 15.56 -30.50 29.29
N TYR A 484 14.55 -30.99 28.58
CA TYR A 484 13.60 -30.16 27.88
C TYR A 484 12.45 -29.80 28.83
N VAL A 485 12.43 -28.53 29.26
CA VAL A 485 11.51 -27.99 30.27
C VAL A 485 10.36 -27.28 29.56
N GLY A 486 9.28 -28.01 29.28
CA GLY A 486 8.08 -27.48 28.66
C GLY A 486 7.27 -28.50 27.85
N GLY A 487 6.07 -28.10 27.45
CA GLY A 487 5.16 -28.91 26.64
C GLY A 487 5.62 -29.02 25.18
N SER A 488 5.29 -30.14 24.53
CA SER A 488 5.60 -30.42 23.13
C SER A 488 4.32 -30.65 22.31
N PRO A 489 3.61 -29.59 21.91
CA PRO A 489 2.31 -29.72 21.25
C PRO A 489 2.40 -30.23 19.80
N ASP A 490 3.56 -30.16 19.15
CA ASP A 490 3.71 -30.51 17.73
C ASP A 490 4.18 -31.96 17.47
N LYS A 491 3.93 -32.43 16.23
CA LYS A 491 4.34 -33.78 15.79
C LYS A 491 5.86 -33.97 15.84
N LEU A 492 6.64 -32.90 15.63
CA LEU A 492 8.10 -32.95 15.64
C LEU A 492 8.61 -33.30 17.03
N GLY A 493 8.16 -32.61 18.08
CA GLY A 493 8.63 -32.88 19.43
C GLY A 493 8.13 -34.23 19.95
N GLN A 494 6.94 -34.70 19.53
CA GLN A 494 6.51 -36.09 19.79
C GLN A 494 7.43 -37.13 19.11
N LYS A 495 7.85 -36.87 17.88
CA LYS A 495 8.82 -37.72 17.16
C LYS A 495 10.17 -37.72 17.88
N LEU A 496 10.66 -36.55 18.27
CA LEU A 496 11.91 -36.38 19.00
C LEU A 496 11.90 -37.13 20.35
N GLN A 497 10.79 -37.09 21.09
CA GLN A 497 10.64 -37.87 22.32
C GLN A 497 10.73 -39.37 22.08
N LYS A 498 10.19 -39.88 20.96
CA LYS A 498 10.32 -41.29 20.58
C LYS A 498 11.76 -41.63 20.21
N GLU A 499 12.40 -40.80 19.37
CA GLU A 499 13.80 -40.97 18.95
C GLU A 499 14.75 -41.01 20.17
N ILE A 500 14.57 -40.11 21.13
CA ILE A 500 15.35 -40.07 22.38
C ILE A 500 15.11 -41.32 23.24
N LYS A 501 13.86 -41.78 23.38
CA LYS A 501 13.55 -43.00 24.14
C LYS A 501 14.19 -44.26 23.55
N THR A 502 14.43 -44.28 22.24
CA THR A 502 15.10 -45.38 21.54
C THR A 502 16.62 -45.20 21.42
N SER A 503 17.17 -44.05 21.84
CA SER A 503 18.60 -43.77 21.79
C SER A 503 19.35 -44.36 22.97
N GLU A 504 20.66 -44.58 22.83
CA GLU A 504 21.55 -45.02 23.92
C GLU A 504 21.68 -43.98 25.05
N HIS A 505 21.17 -42.76 24.83
CA HIS A 505 21.23 -41.62 25.75
C HIS A 505 19.94 -41.39 26.53
N SER A 506 18.96 -42.30 26.46
CA SER A 506 17.65 -42.16 27.09
C SER A 506 17.71 -41.88 28.60
N ASN A 507 18.79 -42.30 29.27
CA ASN A 507 18.98 -42.11 30.71
C ASN A 507 19.54 -40.72 31.08
N GLN A 508 20.03 -39.95 30.11
CA GLN A 508 20.61 -38.62 30.30
C GLN A 508 19.72 -37.49 29.77
N ILE A 509 18.67 -37.81 29.02
CA ILE A 509 17.78 -36.82 28.39
C ILE A 509 16.35 -37.00 28.90
N SER A 510 15.73 -35.94 29.42
CA SER A 510 14.35 -35.99 29.90
C SER A 510 13.47 -34.85 29.38
N PHE A 511 12.16 -35.08 29.41
CA PHE A 511 11.12 -34.11 29.09
C PHE A 511 10.22 -33.96 30.30
N THR A 512 9.99 -32.73 30.75
CA THR A 512 9.09 -32.47 31.88
C THR A 512 7.62 -32.52 31.48
N GLY A 513 7.32 -32.26 30.19
CA GLY A 513 5.98 -31.86 29.77
C GLY A 513 5.65 -30.46 30.28
N TRP A 514 4.37 -30.11 30.26
CA TRP A 514 3.92 -28.83 30.83
C TRP A 514 4.14 -28.81 32.35
N THR A 515 4.70 -27.73 32.89
CA THR A 515 5.02 -27.58 34.31
C THR A 515 4.52 -26.23 34.83
N GLY A 516 4.17 -26.16 36.11
CA GLY A 516 3.82 -24.90 36.78
C GLY A 516 5.00 -23.93 36.89
N SER A 517 4.70 -22.67 37.21
CA SER A 517 5.67 -21.56 37.33
C SER A 517 6.79 -21.85 38.33
N ASP A 518 6.48 -22.45 39.49
CA ASP A 518 7.47 -22.77 40.51
C ASP A 518 8.49 -23.80 40.03
N THR A 519 8.03 -24.86 39.36
CA THR A 519 8.90 -25.89 38.79
C THR A 519 9.75 -25.31 37.66
N PHE A 520 9.18 -24.46 36.81
CA PHE A 520 9.92 -23.77 35.75
C PHE A 520 11.04 -22.88 36.33
N ARG A 521 10.74 -22.13 37.39
CA ARG A 521 11.72 -21.33 38.13
C ARG A 521 12.81 -22.18 38.78
N ASP A 522 12.45 -23.32 39.35
CA ASP A 522 13.43 -24.25 39.91
C ASP A 522 14.43 -24.74 38.86
N TYR A 523 13.99 -24.98 37.62
CA TYR A 523 14.90 -25.34 36.52
C TYR A 523 15.84 -24.20 36.13
N LEU A 524 15.35 -22.95 36.06
CA LEU A 524 16.19 -21.77 35.82
C LEU A 524 17.28 -21.63 36.91
N ILE A 525 16.90 -21.84 38.18
CA ILE A 525 17.84 -21.79 39.31
C ILE A 525 18.85 -22.94 39.27
N ALA A 526 18.42 -24.14 38.86
CA ALA A 526 19.22 -25.36 38.91
C ALA A 526 20.19 -25.54 37.74
N ALA A 527 19.89 -24.97 36.56
CA ALA A 527 20.64 -25.16 35.31
C ALA A 527 22.09 -24.66 35.37
N ASP A 528 23.03 -25.41 34.80
CA ASP A 528 24.40 -24.95 34.56
C ASP A 528 24.51 -24.21 33.22
N VAL A 529 23.81 -24.70 32.20
CA VAL A 529 23.72 -24.09 30.87
C VAL A 529 22.28 -24.12 30.38
N ALA A 530 21.85 -23.06 29.71
CA ALA A 530 20.58 -23.02 28.99
C ALA A 530 20.82 -22.92 27.48
N VAL A 531 20.02 -23.62 26.67
CA VAL A 531 20.05 -23.53 25.21
C VAL A 531 18.69 -23.04 24.71
N GLN A 532 18.71 -21.92 24.00
CA GLN A 532 17.52 -21.26 23.46
C GLN A 532 17.74 -20.95 21.98
N LEU A 533 17.26 -21.83 21.11
CA LEU A 533 17.44 -21.71 19.67
C LEU A 533 16.16 -21.25 18.99
N ARG A 534 16.30 -20.62 17.81
CA ARG A 534 15.18 -20.12 17.04
C ARG A 534 15.37 -20.16 15.53
N THR A 535 14.27 -20.32 14.81
CA THR A 535 14.16 -20.09 13.36
C THR A 535 12.76 -19.56 13.04
N ASN A 536 12.60 -18.92 11.88
CA ASN A 536 11.33 -18.38 11.38
C ASN A 536 10.60 -17.49 12.40
N SER A 537 11.33 -16.57 13.04
CA SER A 537 10.72 -15.55 13.90
C SER A 537 9.77 -14.68 13.08
N ARG A 538 8.66 -14.32 13.71
CA ARG A 538 7.57 -13.49 13.18
C ARG A 538 7.49 -12.18 13.97
N GLY A 539 8.65 -11.61 14.34
CA GLY A 539 8.75 -10.38 15.12
C GLY A 539 8.46 -10.49 16.62
N GLU A 540 8.17 -11.69 17.13
CA GLU A 540 7.88 -11.92 18.54
C GLU A 540 9.15 -12.00 19.40
N THR A 541 9.15 -11.40 20.59
CA THR A 541 10.30 -11.47 21.51
C THR A 541 10.08 -12.57 22.56
N SER A 542 11.00 -13.52 22.66
CA SER A 542 10.87 -14.65 23.60
C SER A 542 11.34 -14.26 25.00
N LYS A 543 10.46 -14.29 26.01
CA LYS A 543 10.84 -14.05 27.41
C LYS A 543 11.85 -15.07 27.94
N THR A 544 11.85 -16.30 27.43
CA THR A 544 12.70 -17.39 27.93
C THR A 544 14.20 -17.12 27.90
N VAL A 545 14.72 -16.41 26.88
CA VAL A 545 16.16 -16.06 26.84
C VAL A 545 16.49 -15.03 27.92
N LEU A 546 15.59 -14.05 28.12
CA LEU A 546 15.73 -13.02 29.14
C LEU A 546 15.60 -13.61 30.54
N ASP A 547 14.72 -14.60 30.74
CA ASP A 547 14.61 -15.33 32.02
C ASP A 547 15.91 -16.06 32.36
N CYS A 548 16.56 -16.71 31.37
CA CYS A 548 17.85 -17.38 31.57
C CYS A 548 18.93 -16.36 31.94
N MET A 549 18.99 -15.24 31.23
CA MET A 549 19.92 -14.15 31.50
C MET A 549 19.69 -13.52 32.88
N ALA A 550 18.43 -13.30 33.27
CA ALA A 550 18.06 -12.73 34.55
C ALA A 550 18.48 -13.64 35.71
N HIS A 551 18.38 -14.96 35.54
CA HIS A 551 18.87 -15.94 36.52
C HIS A 551 20.39 -16.17 36.46
N GLY A 552 21.12 -15.48 35.57
CA GLY A 552 22.56 -15.62 35.42
C GLY A 552 23.00 -16.99 34.90
N VAL A 553 22.13 -17.67 34.14
CA VAL A 553 22.47 -18.96 33.54
C VAL A 553 23.28 -18.71 32.27
N ALA A 554 24.41 -19.41 32.11
CA ALA A 554 25.19 -19.37 30.88
C ALA A 554 24.31 -19.86 29.71
N THR A 555 23.95 -18.95 28.81
CA THR A 555 22.92 -19.19 27.80
C THR A 555 23.53 -19.23 26.40
N VAL A 556 23.19 -20.26 25.62
CA VAL A 556 23.52 -20.39 24.20
C VAL A 556 22.27 -20.06 23.37
N CYS A 557 22.39 -19.16 22.41
CA CYS A 557 21.33 -18.86 21.45
C CYS A 557 21.90 -18.62 20.06
N ASN A 558 21.07 -18.59 19.01
CA ASN A 558 21.50 -18.17 17.67
C ASN A 558 20.98 -16.77 17.32
N ALA A 559 21.68 -16.06 16.44
CA ALA A 559 21.41 -14.67 16.04
C ALA A 559 20.18 -14.54 15.12
N HIS A 560 19.01 -15.02 15.58
CA HIS A 560 17.79 -15.08 14.78
C HIS A 560 16.67 -14.18 15.36
N GLY A 561 16.09 -13.32 14.53
CA GLY A 561 15.04 -12.38 14.95
C GLY A 561 15.47 -11.55 16.16
N SER A 562 14.63 -11.46 17.20
CA SER A 562 14.94 -10.70 18.41
C SER A 562 16.16 -11.22 19.20
N PHE A 563 16.65 -12.45 18.95
CA PHE A 563 17.84 -12.97 19.63
C PHE A 563 19.13 -12.36 19.09
N ALA A 564 19.13 -11.86 17.85
CA ALA A 564 20.26 -11.13 17.28
C ALA A 564 20.60 -9.87 18.09
N GLU A 565 19.61 -9.28 18.74
CA GLU A 565 19.71 -8.01 19.49
C GLU A 565 20.26 -8.19 20.92
N VAL A 566 20.27 -9.42 21.45
CA VAL A 566 20.83 -9.71 22.79
C VAL A 566 22.33 -9.49 22.77
N SER A 567 22.94 -8.86 23.78
CA SER A 567 24.39 -8.61 23.77
C SER A 567 25.23 -9.90 23.71
N ASP A 568 26.24 -9.94 22.82
CA ASP A 568 27.22 -11.04 22.71
C ASP A 568 28.05 -11.23 23.99
N GLN A 569 28.05 -10.25 24.89
CA GLN A 569 28.74 -10.35 26.18
C GLN A 569 27.94 -11.16 27.21
N GLY A 570 26.60 -11.22 27.07
CA GLY A 570 25.71 -11.88 28.03
C GLY A 570 25.26 -13.28 27.63
N VAL A 571 25.55 -13.71 26.39
CA VAL A 571 25.17 -15.03 25.87
C VAL A 571 26.25 -15.56 24.94
N TRP A 572 26.35 -16.87 24.80
CA TRP A 572 27.08 -17.46 23.69
C TRP A 572 26.18 -17.42 22.45
N LYS A 573 26.41 -16.44 21.57
CA LYS A 573 25.60 -16.26 20.37
C LYS A 573 26.23 -16.99 19.18
N LEU A 574 25.49 -17.94 18.62
CA LEU A 574 25.78 -18.60 17.35
C LEU A 574 25.33 -17.71 16.18
N GLU A 575 25.87 -17.95 15.00
CA GLU A 575 25.35 -17.35 13.75
C GLU A 575 23.87 -17.68 13.55
N ASP A 576 23.15 -16.85 12.78
CA ASP A 576 21.72 -17.06 12.48
C ASP A 576 21.47 -18.47 11.92
N ARG A 577 22.22 -18.81 10.87
CA ARG A 577 22.34 -20.15 10.32
C ARG A 577 23.64 -20.76 10.80
N PHE A 578 23.57 -21.83 11.57
CA PHE A 578 24.73 -22.48 12.17
C PHE A 578 24.74 -23.98 11.86
N GLU A 579 25.94 -24.56 11.82
CA GLU A 579 26.14 -26.01 11.79
C GLU A 579 26.15 -26.59 13.21
N ASP A 580 25.79 -27.87 13.37
CA ASP A 580 25.68 -28.50 14.69
C ASP A 580 27.00 -28.49 15.46
N GLU A 581 28.13 -28.49 14.75
CA GLU A 581 29.48 -28.45 15.31
C GLU A 581 29.72 -27.17 16.12
N ALA A 582 29.16 -26.03 15.74
CA ALA A 582 29.27 -24.79 16.51
C ALA A 582 28.50 -24.87 17.85
N LEU A 583 27.35 -25.55 17.85
CA LEU A 583 26.60 -25.80 19.09
C LEU A 583 27.32 -26.82 19.99
N VAL A 584 27.97 -27.83 19.39
CA VAL A 584 28.83 -28.78 20.11
C VAL A 584 29.99 -28.05 20.79
N GLU A 585 30.70 -27.19 20.06
CA GLU A 585 31.81 -26.40 20.59
C GLU A 585 31.36 -25.53 21.78
N ALA A 586 30.21 -24.86 21.65
CA ALA A 586 29.64 -24.04 22.72
C ALA A 586 29.36 -24.89 23.97
N LEU A 587 28.70 -26.05 23.83
CA LEU A 587 28.37 -26.94 24.94
C LEU A 587 29.61 -27.53 25.62
N ASP A 588 30.57 -28.04 24.85
CA ASP A 588 31.80 -28.64 25.40
C ASP A 588 32.68 -27.58 26.07
N THR A 589 32.79 -26.38 25.49
CA THR A 589 33.53 -25.27 26.11
C THR A 589 32.86 -24.82 27.40
N LEU A 590 31.54 -24.59 27.36
CA LEU A 590 30.81 -24.19 28.55
C LEU A 590 30.79 -25.29 29.60
N TRP A 591 30.93 -26.57 29.27
CA TRP A 591 31.11 -27.63 30.26
C TRP A 591 32.49 -27.58 30.92
N ALA A 592 33.56 -27.47 30.11
CA ALA A 592 34.94 -27.48 30.58
C ALA A 592 35.34 -26.23 31.39
N ASP A 593 34.76 -25.06 31.06
CA ASP A 593 35.16 -23.78 31.64
C ASP A 593 34.07 -23.19 32.56
N ALA A 594 34.23 -23.42 33.86
CA ALA A 594 33.33 -22.89 34.88
C ALA A 594 33.42 -21.37 35.03
N GLU A 595 34.59 -20.78 34.77
CA GLU A 595 34.79 -19.35 34.90
C GLU A 595 34.10 -18.61 33.74
N LYS A 596 34.19 -19.15 32.52
CA LYS A 596 33.45 -18.63 31.37
C LYS A 596 31.94 -18.67 31.58
N ARG A 597 31.40 -19.74 32.18
CA ARG A 597 29.97 -19.80 32.58
C ARG A 597 29.61 -18.69 33.56
N ARG A 598 30.44 -18.48 34.59
CA ARG A 598 30.24 -17.44 35.61
C ARG A 598 30.24 -16.05 34.99
N VAL A 599 31.26 -15.74 34.18
CA VAL A 599 31.41 -14.44 33.50
C VAL A 599 30.22 -14.17 32.58
N LEU A 600 29.81 -15.15 31.76
CA LEU A 600 28.63 -14.99 30.91
C LEU A 600 27.36 -14.71 31.72
N GLY A 601 27.13 -15.46 32.81
CA GLY A 601 25.98 -15.26 33.68
C GLY A 601 25.95 -13.87 34.35
N GLU A 602 27.10 -13.38 34.80
CA GLU A 602 27.23 -12.04 35.40
C GLU A 602 27.00 -10.92 34.38
N GLN A 603 27.59 -11.05 33.19
CA GLN A 603 27.34 -10.12 32.09
C GLN A 603 25.85 -10.15 31.68
N ALA A 604 25.23 -11.32 31.60
CA ALA A 604 23.81 -11.46 31.31
C ALA A 604 22.93 -10.69 32.30
N ARG A 605 23.18 -10.86 33.61
CA ARG A 605 22.48 -10.13 34.67
C ARG A 605 22.68 -8.62 34.58
N MET A 606 23.90 -8.17 34.30
CA MET A 606 24.19 -6.75 34.07
C MET A 606 23.42 -6.18 32.87
N GLN A 607 23.26 -6.95 31.80
CA GLN A 607 22.47 -6.52 30.63
C GLN A 607 20.98 -6.41 30.98
N ILE A 608 20.41 -7.38 31.72
CA ILE A 608 19.02 -7.32 32.20
C ILE A 608 18.81 -6.07 33.06
N GLN A 609 19.71 -5.82 34.01
CA GLN A 609 19.60 -4.66 34.90
C GLN A 609 19.67 -3.32 34.14
N ARG A 610 20.49 -3.23 33.09
CA ARG A 610 20.70 -1.98 32.33
C ARG A 610 19.61 -1.69 31.30
N HIS A 611 19.09 -2.73 30.62
CA HIS A 611 18.30 -2.54 29.40
C HIS A 611 16.89 -3.14 29.46
N TYR A 612 16.59 -4.03 30.42
CA TYR A 612 15.33 -4.76 30.49
C TYR A 612 14.60 -4.62 31.84
N ALA A 613 15.19 -3.93 32.81
CA ALA A 613 14.62 -3.78 34.15
C ALA A 613 13.25 -3.07 34.10
N PRO A 614 12.27 -3.47 34.94
CA PRO A 614 10.92 -2.90 34.94
C PRO A 614 10.90 -1.37 35.02
N ALA A 615 11.67 -0.76 35.92
CA ALA A 615 11.74 0.70 36.05
C ALA A 615 12.27 1.41 34.78
N PHE A 616 13.25 0.81 34.09
CA PHE A 616 13.77 1.34 32.82
C PHE A 616 12.71 1.27 31.73
N CYS A 617 12.06 0.11 31.56
CA CYS A 617 10.98 -0.04 30.58
C CYS A 617 9.79 0.87 30.93
N GLY A 618 9.39 0.96 32.19
CA GLY A 618 8.29 1.79 32.67
C GLY A 618 8.48 3.28 32.35
N GLN A 619 9.69 3.81 32.54
CA GLN A 619 10.01 5.19 32.14
C GLN A 619 9.88 5.37 30.61
N ARG A 620 10.41 4.45 29.81
CA ARG A 620 10.28 4.54 28.33
C ARG A 620 8.83 4.42 27.88
N TYR A 621 8.02 3.61 28.57
CA TYR A 621 6.58 3.54 28.32
C TYR A 621 5.91 4.88 28.60
N TYR A 622 6.21 5.51 29.74
CA TYR A 622 5.71 6.86 30.06
C TYR A 622 6.08 7.86 28.95
N GLU A 623 7.36 7.91 28.54
CA GLU A 623 7.82 8.78 27.47
C GLU A 623 7.10 8.51 26.14
N ALA A 624 6.89 7.24 25.78
CA ALA A 624 6.20 6.84 24.55
C ALA A 624 4.70 7.17 24.58
N ILE A 625 4.02 6.97 25.73
CA ILE A 625 2.61 7.31 25.93
C ILE A 625 2.43 8.82 25.81
N GLU A 626 3.19 9.63 26.54
CA GLU A 626 3.09 11.09 26.46
C GLU A 626 3.47 11.61 25.07
N LYS A 627 4.48 11.01 24.41
CA LYS A 627 4.81 11.32 23.02
C LYS A 627 3.65 11.04 22.08
N ALA A 628 2.89 9.96 22.28
CA ALA A 628 1.74 9.62 21.43
C ALA A 628 0.59 10.65 21.55
N TYR A 629 0.38 11.21 22.74
CA TYR A 629 -0.73 12.13 23.05
C TYR A 629 -0.40 13.62 22.93
N THR A 630 0.87 13.99 22.71
CA THR A 630 1.29 15.39 22.47
C THR A 630 1.18 15.83 21.00
N LYS A 631 0.94 14.89 20.08
CA LYS A 631 0.72 15.21 18.67
C LYS A 631 -0.70 15.78 18.48
N PRO A 632 -0.89 16.88 17.73
CA PRO A 632 -2.20 17.48 17.52
C PRO A 632 -3.22 16.45 17.04
N THR A 633 -4.45 16.53 17.58
CA THR A 633 -5.61 15.62 17.46
C THR A 633 -5.61 14.84 16.14
N ARG A 634 -4.92 13.68 16.15
CA ARG A 634 -4.56 12.91 14.95
C ARG A 634 -5.74 12.17 14.32
N GLN A 635 -6.91 12.23 14.91
CA GLN A 635 -7.90 11.19 14.69
C GLN A 635 -9.10 11.74 13.97
N ARG A 636 -9.24 11.25 12.74
CA ARG A 636 -10.43 11.33 11.91
C ARG A 636 -11.70 11.19 12.75
N LEU A 637 -11.74 10.26 13.70
CA LEU A 637 -12.89 10.06 14.60
C LEU A 637 -13.11 11.18 15.62
N GLU A 638 -12.06 11.77 16.18
CA GLU A 638 -12.18 12.92 17.09
C GLU A 638 -12.67 14.15 16.32
N VAL A 639 -12.16 14.35 15.10
CA VAL A 639 -12.63 15.38 14.16
C VAL A 639 -14.10 15.15 13.80
N ILE A 640 -14.47 13.94 13.35
CA ILE A 640 -15.86 13.56 13.04
C ILE A 640 -16.76 13.81 14.26
N LYS A 641 -16.38 13.34 15.45
CA LYS A 641 -17.18 13.53 16.68
C LYS A 641 -17.42 15.02 16.95
N SER A 642 -16.36 15.83 16.90
CA SER A 642 -16.47 17.27 17.10
C SER A 642 -17.36 17.94 16.04
N ILE A 643 -17.32 17.51 14.78
CA ILE A 643 -18.12 18.09 13.71
C ILE A 643 -19.61 17.68 13.84
N VAL A 644 -19.88 16.44 14.24
CA VAL A 644 -21.24 15.86 14.26
C VAL A 644 -22.05 16.34 15.47
N ASP A 645 -21.42 16.66 16.58
CA ASP A 645 -22.08 17.22 17.77
C ASP A 645 -22.64 18.63 17.46
N GLY A 646 -23.94 18.68 17.09
CA GLY A 646 -24.69 19.94 16.89
C GLY A 646 -25.34 20.13 15.51
N LEU A 647 -25.27 19.17 14.59
CA LEU A 647 -25.85 19.33 13.24
C LEU A 647 -27.36 18.99 13.18
N PRO A 648 -28.21 19.86 12.57
CA PRO A 648 -29.66 19.74 12.74
C PRO A 648 -30.41 18.81 11.75
N THR A 649 -29.78 18.17 10.75
CA THR A 649 -30.52 17.34 9.76
C THR A 649 -29.76 16.14 9.17
N LYS A 650 -30.49 15.10 8.74
CA LYS A 650 -29.93 13.87 8.13
C LYS A 650 -29.28 14.10 6.75
N ALA A 651 -29.83 15.00 5.92
CA ALA A 651 -29.29 15.28 4.58
C ALA A 651 -27.89 15.94 4.65
N LEU A 652 -27.69 16.82 5.64
CA LEU A 652 -26.38 17.41 5.91
C LEU A 652 -25.36 16.34 6.34
N ASN A 653 -25.80 15.27 7.03
CA ASN A 653 -24.91 14.18 7.45
C ASN A 653 -24.37 13.36 6.27
N GLU A 654 -25.17 13.13 5.22
CA GLU A 654 -24.73 12.36 4.04
C GLU A 654 -23.70 13.15 3.22
N GLN A 655 -23.97 14.45 2.98
CA GLN A 655 -23.03 15.35 2.28
C GLN A 655 -21.74 15.55 3.06
N LEU A 656 -21.86 15.69 4.39
CA LEU A 656 -20.71 15.79 5.27
C LEU A 656 -19.90 14.49 5.28
N ALA A 657 -20.55 13.33 5.34
CA ALA A 657 -19.85 12.04 5.29
C ALA A 657 -19.03 11.89 4.00
N ALA A 658 -19.57 12.29 2.85
CA ALA A 658 -18.84 12.29 1.58
C ALA A 658 -17.64 13.25 1.59
N SER A 659 -17.80 14.44 2.17
CA SER A 659 -16.74 15.46 2.27
C SER A 659 -15.62 15.04 3.22
N ILE A 660 -15.97 14.45 4.36
CA ILE A 660 -15.01 13.84 5.30
C ILE A 660 -14.31 12.65 4.65
N GLY A 661 -15.04 11.79 3.93
CA GLY A 661 -14.46 10.66 3.21
C GLY A 661 -13.44 11.08 2.15
N THR A 662 -13.67 12.22 1.49
CA THR A 662 -12.77 12.74 0.44
C THR A 662 -11.60 13.55 1.01
N THR A 663 -11.83 14.36 2.05
CA THR A 663 -10.81 15.21 2.66
C THR A 663 -9.93 14.47 3.66
N LEU A 664 -10.50 13.55 4.44
CA LEU A 664 -9.81 12.74 5.44
C LEU A 664 -10.02 11.24 5.15
N PRO A 665 -9.49 10.73 4.01
CA PRO A 665 -9.69 9.34 3.60
C PRO A 665 -8.93 8.36 4.50
N VAL A 666 -9.41 7.11 4.61
CA VAL A 666 -8.71 6.05 5.33
C VAL A 666 -7.60 5.48 4.47
N CYS A 667 -6.37 5.95 4.70
CA CYS A 667 -5.24 5.55 3.87
C CYS A 667 -4.83 4.07 4.12
N PRO A 668 -4.77 3.21 3.09
CA PRO A 668 -4.11 1.90 3.17
C PRO A 668 -2.58 2.08 3.37
N PRO A 669 -1.86 1.02 3.81
CA PRO A 669 -0.42 1.12 4.04
C PRO A 669 0.35 1.27 2.72
N GLN A 670 -0.26 0.81 1.64
CA GLN A 670 0.31 0.68 0.31
C GLN A 670 -0.44 1.61 -0.64
N ARG A 671 0.25 2.16 -1.63
CA ARG A 671 -0.39 2.93 -2.71
C ARG A 671 -1.23 2.00 -3.56
N GLN A 672 -2.30 2.49 -4.14
CA GLN A 672 -3.12 1.73 -5.07
C GLN A 672 -2.66 1.95 -6.51
N LEU A 673 -2.56 0.88 -7.28
CA LEU A 673 -2.64 0.92 -8.74
C LEU A 673 -4.05 0.50 -9.14
N LEU A 674 -4.88 1.51 -9.37
CA LEU A 674 -6.26 1.42 -9.84
C LEU A 674 -6.25 1.06 -11.34
N VAL A 675 -6.62 -0.17 -11.68
CA VAL A 675 -6.59 -0.68 -13.06
C VAL A 675 -8.01 -0.72 -13.62
N ASP A 676 -8.29 0.14 -14.59
CA ASP A 676 -9.59 0.17 -15.26
C ASP A 676 -9.79 -1.11 -16.10
N VAL A 677 -10.83 -1.87 -15.75
CA VAL A 677 -11.28 -3.10 -16.41
C VAL A 677 -12.75 -3.01 -16.81
N SER A 678 -13.25 -1.79 -17.05
CA SER A 678 -14.69 -1.51 -17.15
C SER A 678 -15.45 -2.39 -18.11
N ILE A 679 -14.94 -2.62 -19.32
CA ILE A 679 -15.61 -3.46 -20.32
C ILE A 679 -15.47 -4.91 -19.93
N VAL A 680 -14.25 -5.40 -19.65
CA VAL A 680 -14.01 -6.82 -19.34
C VAL A 680 -14.76 -7.29 -18.09
N ALA A 681 -14.99 -6.41 -17.12
CA ALA A 681 -15.76 -6.71 -15.92
C ALA A 681 -17.27 -6.90 -16.18
N GLN A 682 -17.80 -6.29 -17.26
CA GLN A 682 -19.21 -6.31 -17.62
C GLN A 682 -19.51 -7.32 -18.74
N GLU A 683 -18.67 -7.35 -19.78
CA GLU A 683 -18.86 -8.13 -21.01
C GLU A 683 -17.54 -8.68 -21.57
N ASP A 684 -17.51 -9.98 -21.89
CA ASP A 684 -16.39 -10.60 -22.63
C ASP A 684 -16.72 -10.75 -24.11
N LEU A 685 -16.48 -9.67 -24.86
CA LEU A 685 -16.64 -9.62 -26.32
C LEU A 685 -15.55 -10.43 -27.05
N ARG A 686 -14.52 -10.93 -26.34
CA ARG A 686 -13.37 -11.68 -26.88
C ARG A 686 -12.62 -10.94 -27.99
N THR A 687 -12.42 -9.64 -27.83
CA THR A 687 -11.64 -8.83 -28.78
C THR A 687 -10.14 -8.89 -28.47
N GLY A 688 -9.30 -8.47 -29.42
CA GLY A 688 -7.85 -8.39 -29.23
C GLY A 688 -7.45 -7.42 -28.10
N VAL A 689 -8.15 -6.29 -27.98
CA VAL A 689 -7.95 -5.32 -26.88
C VAL A 689 -8.28 -5.95 -25.53
N GLN A 690 -9.42 -6.63 -25.41
CA GLN A 690 -9.79 -7.29 -24.14
C GLN A 690 -8.81 -8.40 -23.74
N ARG A 691 -8.22 -9.11 -24.71
CA ARG A 691 -7.12 -10.05 -24.43
C ARG A 691 -5.90 -9.34 -23.85
N VAL A 692 -5.52 -8.16 -24.36
CA VAL A 692 -4.44 -7.33 -23.78
C VAL A 692 -4.79 -6.95 -22.34
N VAL A 693 -6.00 -6.45 -22.09
CA VAL A 693 -6.47 -6.05 -20.74
C VAL A 693 -6.34 -7.22 -19.76
N ARG A 694 -6.87 -8.41 -20.09
CA ARG A 694 -6.78 -9.61 -19.24
C ARG A 694 -5.35 -10.06 -19.00
N SER A 695 -4.53 -10.06 -20.05
CA SER A 695 -3.14 -10.53 -19.95
C SER A 695 -2.31 -9.61 -19.06
N ILE A 696 -2.44 -8.28 -19.23
CA ILE A 696 -1.76 -7.31 -18.37
C ILE A 696 -2.29 -7.40 -16.93
N LEU A 697 -3.61 -7.46 -16.74
CA LEU A 697 -4.21 -7.57 -15.40
C LEU A 697 -3.71 -8.81 -14.65
N SER A 698 -3.70 -9.98 -15.30
CA SER A 698 -3.18 -11.23 -14.72
C SER A 698 -1.73 -11.06 -14.26
N GLN A 699 -0.88 -10.48 -15.12
CA GLN A 699 0.52 -10.25 -14.79
C GLN A 699 0.72 -9.20 -13.68
N LEU A 700 -0.15 -8.18 -13.60
CA LEU A 700 -0.13 -7.21 -12.50
C LEU A 700 -0.52 -7.87 -11.17
N LEU A 701 -1.58 -8.68 -11.14
CA LEU A 701 -2.02 -9.39 -9.93
C LEU A 701 -1.00 -10.42 -9.43
N GLU A 702 -0.16 -10.97 -10.32
CA GLU A 702 0.94 -11.87 -9.99
C GLU A 702 2.24 -11.15 -9.61
N ALA A 703 2.36 -9.85 -9.90
CA ALA A 703 3.58 -9.10 -9.66
C ALA A 703 3.82 -8.87 -8.16
N ASP A 704 5.05 -9.14 -7.72
CA ASP A 704 5.53 -8.73 -6.40
C ASP A 704 5.96 -7.25 -6.47
N LEU A 705 5.10 -6.37 -5.97
CA LEU A 705 5.29 -4.92 -5.96
C LEU A 705 5.20 -4.37 -4.54
N PRO A 706 6.30 -4.41 -3.77
CA PRO A 706 6.32 -3.88 -2.40
C PRO A 706 5.83 -2.43 -2.34
N GLY A 707 4.88 -2.17 -1.44
CA GLY A 707 4.29 -0.84 -1.25
C GLY A 707 3.22 -0.44 -2.27
N ILE A 708 2.84 -1.32 -3.20
CA ILE A 708 1.77 -1.08 -4.18
C ILE A 708 0.76 -2.23 -4.16
N ARG A 709 -0.51 -1.88 -4.00
CA ARG A 709 -1.66 -2.78 -4.08
C ARG A 709 -2.34 -2.63 -5.44
N ILE A 710 -2.48 -3.73 -6.17
CA ILE A 710 -3.22 -3.74 -7.44
C ILE A 710 -4.72 -3.81 -7.16
N GLU A 711 -5.48 -2.87 -7.71
CA GLU A 711 -6.92 -2.76 -7.51
C GLU A 711 -7.65 -2.61 -8.86
N PRO A 712 -8.23 -3.68 -9.38
CA PRO A 712 -9.08 -3.58 -10.57
C PRO A 712 -10.34 -2.77 -10.22
N ILE A 713 -10.73 -1.87 -11.12
CA ILE A 713 -11.88 -0.98 -10.96
C ILE A 713 -12.72 -0.93 -12.23
N TYR A 714 -13.98 -0.56 -12.09
CA TYR A 714 -14.89 -0.45 -13.23
C TYR A 714 -15.86 0.73 -13.08
N THR A 715 -16.39 1.18 -14.21
CA THR A 715 -17.46 2.18 -14.30
C THR A 715 -18.42 1.85 -15.45
N ASN A 716 -19.55 2.55 -15.48
CA ASN A 716 -20.40 2.66 -16.67
C ASN A 716 -20.95 4.09 -16.79
N PRO A 717 -21.49 4.49 -17.95
CA PRO A 717 -21.98 5.85 -18.18
C PRO A 717 -23.09 6.31 -17.21
N GLY A 718 -23.81 5.38 -16.58
CA GLY A 718 -24.84 5.70 -15.59
C GLY A 718 -24.32 5.80 -14.15
N MET A 719 -23.08 5.41 -13.89
CA MET A 719 -22.45 5.49 -12.57
C MET A 719 -21.85 6.88 -12.32
N GLN A 720 -21.67 7.23 -11.06
CA GLN A 720 -20.86 8.38 -10.65
C GLN A 720 -19.52 7.86 -10.11
N GLY A 721 -18.44 8.08 -10.88
CA GLY A 721 -17.11 7.59 -10.54
C GLY A 721 -16.91 6.10 -10.82
N TYR A 722 -16.02 5.49 -10.04
CA TYR A 722 -15.59 4.09 -10.20
C TYR A 722 -15.88 3.28 -8.94
N PHE A 723 -16.03 1.98 -9.13
CA PHE A 723 -16.14 0.99 -8.05
C PHE A 723 -14.98 0.00 -8.16
N TYR A 724 -14.53 -0.52 -7.02
CA TYR A 724 -13.62 -1.65 -6.98
C TYR A 724 -14.30 -2.87 -7.62
N ALA A 725 -13.63 -3.51 -8.59
CA ALA A 725 -14.12 -4.68 -9.31
C ALA A 725 -13.77 -5.99 -8.56
N ARG A 726 -14.05 -6.06 -7.27
CA ARG A 726 -13.65 -7.17 -6.37
C ARG A 726 -14.37 -8.46 -6.70
N GLU A 727 -15.65 -8.38 -7.03
CA GLU A 727 -16.45 -9.56 -7.43
C GLU A 727 -15.92 -10.14 -8.74
N PHE A 728 -15.61 -9.28 -9.71
CA PHE A 728 -14.94 -9.68 -10.95
C PHE A 728 -13.55 -10.27 -10.67
N THR A 729 -12.73 -9.60 -9.86
CA THR A 729 -11.33 -10.01 -9.62
C THR A 729 -11.24 -11.38 -8.95
N GLN A 730 -12.09 -11.67 -7.97
CA GLN A 730 -12.13 -12.98 -7.32
C GLN A 730 -12.47 -14.08 -8.34
N LYS A 731 -13.46 -13.86 -9.21
CA LYS A 731 -13.82 -14.80 -10.29
C LYS A 731 -12.69 -14.94 -11.32
N PHE A 732 -12.07 -13.83 -11.70
CA PHE A 732 -10.96 -13.78 -12.65
C PHE A 732 -9.74 -14.57 -12.15
N MET A 733 -9.49 -14.56 -10.83
CA MET A 733 -8.45 -15.39 -10.20
C MET A 733 -8.82 -16.87 -10.08
N GLY A 734 -10.07 -17.27 -10.37
CA GLY A 734 -10.55 -18.65 -10.26
C GLY A 734 -11.31 -18.97 -8.96
N SER A 735 -11.67 -17.98 -8.15
CA SER A 735 -12.48 -18.19 -6.94
C SER A 735 -13.98 -18.19 -7.23
N HIS A 736 -14.70 -19.09 -6.57
CA HIS A 736 -16.17 -19.10 -6.55
C HIS A 736 -16.77 -18.57 -5.23
N ASN A 737 -15.92 -18.25 -4.25
CA ASN A 737 -16.35 -17.73 -2.95
C ASN A 737 -16.47 -16.20 -3.02
N LYS A 738 -17.61 -15.66 -2.56
CA LYS A 738 -17.86 -14.22 -2.46
C LYS A 738 -17.41 -13.70 -1.09
N VAL A 739 -16.14 -13.34 -1.00
CA VAL A 739 -15.50 -12.86 0.25
C VAL A 739 -15.45 -11.33 0.29
N LEU A 740 -15.17 -10.70 -0.85
CA LEU A 740 -15.20 -9.25 -1.00
C LEU A 740 -16.38 -8.82 -1.87
N THR A 741 -16.89 -7.61 -1.62
CA THR A 741 -17.95 -6.94 -2.38
C THR A 741 -17.43 -5.66 -3.00
N ASP A 742 -18.03 -5.27 -4.14
CA ASP A 742 -17.71 -4.04 -4.83
C ASP A 742 -18.17 -2.82 -4.01
N GLU A 743 -17.32 -1.80 -3.97
CA GLU A 743 -17.52 -0.55 -3.21
C GLU A 743 -17.01 0.64 -4.04
N PRO A 744 -17.51 1.87 -3.80
CA PRO A 744 -16.95 3.05 -4.44
C PRO A 744 -15.44 3.17 -4.21
N VAL A 745 -14.71 3.64 -5.23
CA VAL A 745 -13.26 3.82 -5.13
C VAL A 745 -12.92 4.97 -4.18
N GLU A 746 -12.18 4.64 -3.14
CA GLU A 746 -11.51 5.58 -2.24
C GLU A 746 -10.04 5.70 -2.67
N ALA A 747 -9.73 6.71 -3.48
CA ALA A 747 -8.37 6.98 -3.96
C ALA A 747 -7.66 8.02 -3.09
N HIS A 748 -6.33 7.87 -2.98
CA HIS A 748 -5.47 8.65 -2.10
C HIS A 748 -4.38 9.37 -2.89
N ASN A 749 -3.81 10.40 -2.27
CA ASN A 749 -2.68 11.09 -2.85
C ASN A 749 -1.50 10.14 -3.08
N GLY A 750 -1.03 10.08 -4.32
CA GLY A 750 0.06 9.23 -4.75
C GLY A 750 -0.34 7.87 -5.31
N ASP A 751 -1.63 7.52 -5.27
CA ASP A 751 -2.19 6.40 -6.03
C ASP A 751 -2.06 6.66 -7.54
N ILE A 752 -2.28 5.60 -8.32
CA ILE A 752 -2.14 5.63 -9.78
C ILE A 752 -3.40 5.05 -10.40
N PHE A 753 -4.00 5.77 -11.33
CA PHE A 753 -5.05 5.29 -12.23
C PHE A 753 -4.43 4.89 -13.57
N LEU A 754 -4.68 3.65 -13.97
CA LEU A 754 -4.34 3.10 -15.27
C LEU A 754 -5.63 2.79 -16.04
N GLY A 755 -5.97 3.65 -17.00
CA GLY A 755 -7.01 3.39 -18.00
C GLY A 755 -6.56 2.32 -18.98
N LEU A 756 -6.62 1.05 -18.54
CA LEU A 756 -6.16 -0.10 -19.33
C LEU A 756 -7.19 -0.52 -20.37
N ASP A 757 -8.47 -0.45 -20.04
CA ASP A 757 -9.58 -0.77 -20.94
C ASP A 757 -9.96 0.42 -21.84
N LEU A 758 -10.28 0.15 -23.11
CA LEU A 758 -10.67 1.20 -24.07
C LEU A 758 -12.19 1.41 -24.01
N TYR A 759 -12.66 2.22 -23.06
CA TYR A 759 -14.09 2.53 -22.91
C TYR A 759 -14.43 4.00 -23.16
N ALA A 760 -14.44 4.42 -24.43
CA ALA A 760 -14.57 5.83 -24.82
C ALA A 760 -15.75 6.57 -24.14
N ALA A 761 -16.96 6.01 -24.22
CA ALA A 761 -18.16 6.59 -23.61
C ALA A 761 -18.09 6.65 -22.07
N GLY A 762 -17.58 5.60 -21.42
CA GLY A 762 -17.41 5.57 -19.96
C GLY A 762 -16.38 6.59 -19.48
N ILE A 763 -15.22 6.65 -20.12
CA ILE A 763 -14.17 7.63 -19.78
C ILE A 763 -14.67 9.07 -19.98
N GLN A 764 -15.40 9.33 -21.07
CA GLN A 764 -15.98 10.64 -21.31
C GLN A 764 -16.99 11.02 -20.22
N ALA A 765 -17.87 10.09 -19.83
CA ALA A 765 -18.83 10.31 -18.76
C ALA A 765 -18.16 10.57 -17.40
N GLN A 766 -17.00 9.96 -17.15
CA GLN A 766 -16.25 10.11 -15.90
C GLN A 766 -15.12 11.15 -15.96
N CYS A 767 -15.03 11.97 -17.00
CA CYS A 767 -13.89 12.89 -17.19
C CYS A 767 -13.70 13.83 -15.98
N SER A 768 -14.79 14.41 -15.46
CA SER A 768 -14.74 15.28 -14.27
C SER A 768 -14.41 14.53 -12.98
N TYR A 769 -14.82 13.26 -12.84
CA TYR A 769 -14.41 12.43 -11.70
C TYR A 769 -12.90 12.13 -11.77
N LEU A 770 -12.37 11.82 -12.94
CA LEU A 770 -10.94 11.61 -13.16
C LEU A 770 -10.12 12.88 -12.90
N GLU A 771 -10.65 14.06 -13.25
CA GLU A 771 -10.06 15.36 -12.90
C GLU A 771 -9.98 15.50 -11.37
N SER A 772 -11.04 15.13 -10.64
CA SER A 772 -11.02 15.11 -9.16
C SER A 772 -10.00 14.14 -8.56
N LEU A 773 -9.73 12.99 -9.21
CA LEU A 773 -8.69 12.06 -8.77
C LEU A 773 -7.31 12.71 -8.95
N ARG A 774 -7.08 13.33 -10.11
CA ARG A 774 -5.83 14.04 -10.41
C ARG A 774 -5.59 15.20 -9.45
N ASP A 775 -6.64 15.95 -9.11
CA ASP A 775 -6.57 17.03 -8.12
C ASP A 775 -6.21 16.50 -6.72
N ARG A 776 -6.71 15.32 -6.34
CA ARG A 776 -6.29 14.59 -5.11
C ARG A 776 -4.85 14.09 -5.15
N GLY A 777 -4.14 14.24 -6.28
CA GLY A 777 -2.76 13.80 -6.46
C GLY A 777 -2.63 12.35 -6.92
N VAL A 778 -3.70 11.77 -7.48
CA VAL A 778 -3.63 10.49 -8.22
C VAL A 778 -2.98 10.75 -9.58
N GLN A 779 -2.03 9.91 -9.97
CA GLN A 779 -1.46 9.95 -11.32
C GLN A 779 -2.41 9.23 -12.29
N VAL A 780 -2.89 9.90 -13.32
CA VAL A 780 -3.88 9.36 -14.27
C VAL A 780 -3.24 9.14 -15.63
N VAL A 781 -3.15 7.87 -16.07
CA VAL A 781 -2.50 7.44 -17.32
C VAL A 781 -3.41 6.48 -18.10
N PHE A 782 -3.46 6.62 -19.42
CA PHE A 782 -4.29 5.77 -20.29
C PHE A 782 -3.44 4.90 -21.22
N VAL A 783 -3.96 3.74 -21.62
CA VAL A 783 -3.38 2.93 -22.70
C VAL A 783 -4.02 3.33 -24.03
N VAL A 784 -3.19 3.58 -25.04
CA VAL A 784 -3.65 3.95 -26.38
C VAL A 784 -3.25 2.85 -27.35
N HIS A 785 -4.24 2.19 -27.95
CA HIS A 785 -4.02 1.08 -28.87
C HIS A 785 -3.70 1.58 -30.28
N ASP A 786 -4.48 2.52 -30.81
CA ASP A 786 -4.27 3.16 -32.10
C ASP A 786 -5.03 4.49 -32.20
N LEU A 787 -4.82 5.26 -33.27
CA LEU A 787 -5.58 6.47 -33.60
C LEU A 787 -6.38 6.31 -34.90
N LEU A 788 -6.72 5.08 -35.29
CA LEU A 788 -7.36 4.79 -36.57
C LEU A 788 -8.74 5.46 -36.72
N PRO A 789 -9.61 5.57 -35.70
CA PRO A 789 -10.88 6.28 -35.82
C PRO A 789 -10.76 7.75 -36.23
N ILE A 790 -9.59 8.37 -36.00
CA ILE A 790 -9.31 9.78 -36.34
C ILE A 790 -8.56 9.89 -37.67
N THR A 791 -7.57 9.03 -37.88
CA THR A 791 -6.74 9.10 -39.09
C THR A 791 -7.49 8.57 -40.31
N HIS A 792 -8.42 7.64 -40.12
CA HIS A 792 -9.17 6.96 -41.17
C HIS A 792 -10.65 6.74 -40.77
N PRO A 793 -11.43 7.82 -40.56
CA PRO A 793 -12.79 7.72 -39.99
C PRO A 793 -13.76 6.90 -40.86
N HIS A 794 -13.56 6.90 -42.18
CA HIS A 794 -14.37 6.12 -43.13
C HIS A 794 -14.27 4.59 -42.95
N TRP A 795 -13.29 4.09 -42.19
CA TRP A 795 -13.21 2.67 -41.84
C TRP A 795 -14.14 2.27 -40.68
N PHE A 796 -14.69 3.24 -39.96
CA PHE A 796 -15.49 3.03 -38.75
C PHE A 796 -16.94 3.48 -38.97
N PRO A 797 -17.89 3.07 -38.10
CA PRO A 797 -19.23 3.63 -38.09
C PRO A 797 -19.19 5.16 -37.90
N PRO A 798 -20.12 5.94 -38.50
CA PRO A 798 -20.05 7.41 -38.54
C PRO A 798 -19.94 8.14 -37.19
N GLN A 799 -20.32 7.51 -36.08
CA GLN A 799 -20.29 8.11 -34.74
C GLN A 799 -18.97 7.87 -33.99
N GLU A 800 -18.13 6.93 -34.46
CA GLU A 800 -16.90 6.54 -33.77
C GLU A 800 -15.83 7.64 -33.81
N GLU A 801 -15.71 8.37 -34.93
CA GLU A 801 -14.74 9.47 -35.05
C GLU A 801 -14.96 10.50 -33.94
N GLN A 802 -16.18 10.99 -33.78
CA GLN A 802 -16.51 12.01 -32.79
C GLN A 802 -16.38 11.47 -31.35
N ALA A 803 -16.80 10.23 -31.11
CA ALA A 803 -16.67 9.59 -29.79
C ALA A 803 -15.20 9.40 -29.41
N PHE A 804 -14.36 8.95 -30.34
CA PHE A 804 -12.94 8.77 -30.13
C PHE A 804 -12.20 10.10 -30.00
N GLU A 805 -12.61 11.14 -30.75
CA GLU A 805 -12.06 12.48 -30.60
C GLU A 805 -12.37 13.06 -29.21
N ASN A 806 -13.60 12.88 -28.73
CA ASN A 806 -13.97 13.26 -27.37
C ASN A 806 -13.14 12.51 -26.32
N TRP A 807 -12.88 11.23 -26.56
CA TRP A 807 -12.02 10.42 -25.70
C TRP A 807 -10.57 10.96 -25.70
N LEU A 808 -9.96 11.22 -26.86
CA LEU A 808 -8.62 11.82 -26.95
C LEU A 808 -8.55 13.19 -26.27
N ASN A 809 -9.56 14.04 -26.47
CA ASN A 809 -9.69 15.34 -25.80
C ASN A 809 -9.77 15.19 -24.27
N CYS A 810 -10.42 14.14 -23.75
CA CYS A 810 -10.45 13.86 -22.33
C CYS A 810 -9.10 13.33 -21.84
N ILE A 811 -8.54 12.27 -22.45
CA ILE A 811 -7.33 11.61 -21.94
C ILE A 811 -6.08 12.51 -21.97
N THR A 812 -6.02 13.48 -22.87
CA THR A 812 -4.90 14.43 -22.98
C THR A 812 -4.90 15.54 -21.92
N ARG A 813 -5.98 15.64 -21.13
CA ARG A 813 -6.00 16.50 -19.93
C ARG A 813 -5.16 15.91 -18.79
N PHE A 814 -4.97 14.60 -18.76
CA PHE A 814 -4.32 13.86 -17.65
C PHE A 814 -2.81 13.68 -17.86
N ASP A 815 -2.14 12.91 -17.00
CA ASP A 815 -0.68 12.95 -16.87
C ASP A 815 0.08 12.27 -18.02
N GLY A 816 -0.52 11.31 -18.72
CA GLY A 816 0.13 10.66 -19.84
C GLY A 816 -0.64 9.52 -20.51
N ALA A 817 0.02 8.90 -21.48
CA ALA A 817 -0.42 7.71 -22.19
C ALA A 817 0.70 6.68 -22.34
N ILE A 818 0.33 5.39 -22.34
CA ILE A 818 1.17 4.28 -22.75
C ILE A 818 0.65 3.78 -24.10
N CYS A 819 1.42 3.99 -25.16
CA CYS A 819 1.10 3.52 -26.50
C CYS A 819 1.67 2.12 -26.71
N VAL A 820 0.89 1.26 -27.38
CA VAL A 820 1.29 -0.14 -27.64
C VAL A 820 2.39 -0.27 -28.72
N SER A 821 2.69 0.79 -29.45
CA SER A 821 3.75 0.88 -30.46
C SER A 821 4.33 2.30 -30.54
N GLN A 822 5.52 2.44 -31.13
CA GLN A 822 6.12 3.73 -31.44
C GLN A 822 5.28 4.45 -32.50
N THR A 823 4.73 3.71 -33.46
CA THR A 823 3.81 4.24 -34.47
C THR A 823 2.62 4.96 -33.82
N THR A 824 1.93 4.31 -32.87
CA THR A 824 0.81 4.92 -32.14
C THR A 824 1.24 6.14 -31.30
N ALA A 825 2.45 6.12 -30.71
CA ALA A 825 2.98 7.25 -29.93
C ALA A 825 3.28 8.48 -30.82
N ASP A 826 3.81 8.26 -32.01
CA ASP A 826 4.09 9.31 -32.98
C ASP A 826 2.78 9.91 -33.53
N GLU A 827 1.77 9.07 -33.79
CA GLU A 827 0.43 9.51 -34.19
C GLU A 827 -0.24 10.36 -33.10
N LEU A 828 -0.20 9.92 -31.84
CA LEU A 828 -0.75 10.68 -30.72
C LEU A 828 -0.05 12.04 -30.58
N SER A 829 1.28 12.05 -30.67
CA SER A 829 2.07 13.28 -30.62
C SER A 829 1.71 14.25 -31.74
N LYS A 830 1.55 13.75 -32.97
CA LYS A 830 1.12 14.54 -34.14
C LYS A 830 -0.30 15.08 -33.95
N TRP A 831 -1.22 14.27 -33.45
CA TRP A 831 -2.59 14.69 -33.18
C TRP A 831 -2.62 15.82 -32.14
N MET A 832 -1.93 15.66 -31.00
CA MET A 832 -1.84 16.69 -29.97
C MET A 832 -1.27 18.02 -30.49
N ALA A 833 -0.21 17.95 -31.32
CA ALA A 833 0.38 19.13 -31.95
C ALA A 833 -0.62 19.80 -32.92
N SER A 834 -1.33 19.02 -33.73
CA SER A 834 -2.32 19.52 -34.69
C SER A 834 -3.53 20.21 -34.03
N ARG A 835 -3.89 19.79 -32.81
CA ARG A 835 -4.99 20.36 -32.02
C ARG A 835 -4.54 21.47 -31.06
N ASN A 836 -3.25 21.79 -31.03
CA ASN A 836 -2.65 22.80 -30.14
C ASN A 836 -3.05 22.60 -28.67
N VAL A 837 -3.03 21.35 -28.19
CA VAL A 837 -3.46 20.98 -26.83
C VAL A 837 -2.63 21.76 -25.80
N GLN A 838 -3.27 22.70 -25.10
CA GLN A 838 -2.63 23.53 -24.06
C GLN A 838 -2.56 22.76 -22.75
N ARG A 839 -1.38 22.72 -22.12
CA ARG A 839 -1.17 22.01 -20.85
C ARG A 839 -0.25 22.82 -19.94
N HIS A 840 -0.54 22.76 -18.64
CA HIS A 840 0.27 23.41 -17.60
C HIS A 840 1.49 22.58 -17.20
N ARG A 841 1.55 21.31 -17.62
CA ARG A 841 2.60 20.34 -17.30
C ARG A 841 2.91 19.49 -18.55
N PRO A 842 4.10 18.86 -18.67
CA PRO A 842 4.43 17.95 -19.80
C PRO A 842 3.50 16.73 -19.89
N TYR A 843 3.25 16.20 -21.10
CA TYR A 843 2.42 14.99 -21.30
C TYR A 843 3.35 13.82 -21.50
N GLN A 844 3.25 12.80 -20.64
CA GLN A 844 4.16 11.68 -20.72
C GLN A 844 3.64 10.65 -21.71
N ILE A 845 4.32 10.46 -22.84
CA ILE A 845 4.03 9.40 -23.79
C ILE A 845 5.09 8.31 -23.62
N GLY A 846 4.66 7.15 -23.13
CA GLY A 846 5.47 5.95 -23.02
C GLY A 846 5.12 4.94 -24.13
N VAL A 847 6.08 4.09 -24.48
CA VAL A 847 5.86 2.97 -25.41
C VAL A 847 6.09 1.65 -24.70
N ALA A 848 5.13 0.74 -24.82
CA ALA A 848 5.19 -0.61 -24.30
C ALA A 848 4.51 -1.59 -25.27
N HIS A 849 5.33 -2.30 -26.04
CA HIS A 849 4.88 -3.35 -26.96
C HIS A 849 4.07 -4.44 -26.26
N ASN A 850 2.99 -4.89 -26.90
CA ASN A 850 2.15 -5.95 -26.34
C ASN A 850 2.95 -7.26 -26.21
N GLY A 851 2.60 -8.02 -25.18
CA GLY A 851 3.07 -9.40 -25.04
C GLY A 851 2.38 -10.31 -26.06
N ALA A 852 2.91 -11.51 -26.28
CA ALA A 852 2.33 -12.44 -27.26
C ALA A 852 2.42 -13.92 -26.87
N ASP A 853 2.83 -14.26 -25.64
CA ASP A 853 2.86 -15.63 -25.16
C ASP A 853 1.47 -16.09 -24.73
N ILE A 854 0.82 -16.88 -25.58
CA ILE A 854 -0.57 -17.33 -25.43
C ILE A 854 -0.80 -18.18 -24.17
N ARG A 855 0.19 -18.98 -23.75
CA ARG A 855 0.07 -19.81 -22.53
C ARG A 855 -0.04 -19.00 -21.23
N GLN A 856 0.37 -17.73 -21.22
CA GLN A 856 0.28 -16.84 -20.06
C GLN A 856 -0.85 -15.81 -20.17
N SER A 857 -1.70 -15.86 -21.21
CA SER A 857 -2.76 -14.87 -21.45
C SER A 857 -4.15 -15.24 -20.90
N VAL A 858 -4.23 -16.17 -19.93
CA VAL A 858 -5.50 -16.77 -19.47
C VAL A 858 -6.39 -17.17 -20.67
N PRO A 859 -5.93 -18.11 -21.52
CA PRO A 859 -6.57 -18.41 -22.79
C PRO A 859 -7.96 -19.02 -22.59
N THR A 860 -8.86 -18.71 -23.52
CA THR A 860 -10.13 -19.43 -23.67
C THR A 860 -9.87 -20.83 -24.22
N MET A 861 -10.55 -21.84 -23.66
CA MET A 861 -10.35 -23.27 -23.99
C MET A 861 -11.59 -23.89 -24.65
N GLY A 862 -11.40 -25.03 -25.30
CA GLY A 862 -12.47 -25.86 -25.87
C GLY A 862 -12.42 -25.94 -27.39
N LEU A 863 -12.76 -27.11 -27.93
CA LEU A 863 -12.84 -27.41 -29.35
C LEU A 863 -14.26 -27.88 -29.70
N PRO A 864 -14.87 -27.43 -30.80
CA PRO A 864 -16.13 -27.99 -31.28
C PRO A 864 -15.94 -29.44 -31.79
N ASP A 865 -17.03 -30.22 -31.84
CA ASP A 865 -16.99 -31.64 -32.21
C ASP A 865 -16.43 -31.89 -33.62
N ASP A 866 -16.58 -30.92 -34.53
CA ASP A 866 -16.13 -30.96 -35.92
C ASP A 866 -14.72 -30.37 -36.13
N ALA A 867 -14.04 -29.92 -35.07
CA ALA A 867 -12.75 -29.24 -35.18
C ALA A 867 -11.67 -30.06 -35.90
N GLU A 868 -11.56 -31.35 -35.61
CA GLU A 868 -10.54 -32.23 -36.20
C GLU A 868 -10.76 -32.46 -37.71
N GLU A 869 -12.01 -32.58 -38.14
CA GLU A 869 -12.36 -32.71 -39.56
C GLU A 869 -11.99 -31.44 -40.33
N MET A 870 -12.31 -30.28 -39.73
CA MET A 870 -11.99 -28.98 -40.29
C MET A 870 -10.47 -28.75 -40.37
N LEU A 871 -9.74 -29.02 -39.30
CA LEU A 871 -8.27 -28.95 -39.26
C LEU A 871 -7.63 -29.89 -40.28
N THR A 872 -8.15 -31.11 -40.44
CA THR A 872 -7.71 -32.07 -41.46
C THR A 872 -7.87 -31.51 -42.88
N THR A 873 -8.96 -30.80 -43.13
CA THR A 873 -9.21 -30.16 -44.43
C THR A 873 -8.26 -28.99 -44.65
N ILE A 874 -8.02 -28.16 -43.63
CA ILE A 874 -7.08 -27.03 -43.69
C ILE A 874 -5.65 -27.53 -44.00
N ARG A 875 -5.15 -28.56 -43.30
CA ARG A 875 -3.78 -29.08 -43.53
C ARG A 875 -3.59 -29.85 -44.84
N SER A 876 -4.67 -30.17 -45.57
CA SER A 876 -4.60 -30.99 -46.79
C SER A 876 -3.96 -30.27 -47.98
N LYS A 877 -3.92 -28.93 -47.94
CA LYS A 877 -3.48 -28.04 -49.03
C LYS A 877 -2.76 -26.82 -48.45
N PRO A 878 -1.99 -26.06 -49.25
CA PRO A 878 -1.44 -24.79 -48.80
C PRO A 878 -2.55 -23.85 -48.31
N SER A 879 -2.47 -23.44 -47.04
CA SER A 879 -3.50 -22.67 -46.35
C SER A 879 -2.99 -21.30 -45.93
N PHE A 880 -3.70 -20.27 -46.34
CA PHE A 880 -3.40 -18.88 -45.99
C PHE A 880 -4.36 -18.40 -44.91
N LEU A 881 -3.78 -17.99 -43.79
CA LEU A 881 -4.50 -17.59 -42.60
C LEU A 881 -4.60 -16.07 -42.50
N MET A 882 -5.78 -15.56 -42.19
CA MET A 882 -6.02 -14.19 -41.74
C MET A 882 -6.62 -14.23 -40.34
N VAL A 883 -6.11 -13.43 -39.39
CA VAL A 883 -6.58 -13.41 -38.00
C VAL A 883 -6.95 -12.00 -37.55
N GLY A 884 -8.16 -11.85 -37.02
CA GLY A 884 -8.71 -10.62 -36.48
C GLY A 884 -10.18 -10.42 -36.83
N THR A 885 -10.88 -9.56 -36.08
CA THR A 885 -12.25 -9.14 -36.41
C THR A 885 -12.33 -8.73 -37.88
N VAL A 886 -13.33 -9.25 -38.61
CA VAL A 886 -13.53 -8.94 -40.02
C VAL A 886 -14.19 -7.56 -40.13
N GLU A 887 -13.42 -6.56 -40.56
CA GLU A 887 -13.81 -5.15 -40.66
C GLU A 887 -13.09 -4.47 -41.84
N PRO A 888 -13.52 -3.29 -42.33
CA PRO A 888 -13.13 -2.76 -43.64
C PRO A 888 -11.62 -2.66 -43.86
N ARG A 889 -10.88 -2.22 -42.84
CA ARG A 889 -9.42 -2.01 -42.92
C ARG A 889 -8.59 -3.28 -42.96
N LYS A 890 -9.16 -4.47 -42.73
CA LYS A 890 -8.40 -5.73 -42.61
C LYS A 890 -8.03 -6.35 -43.95
N GLY A 891 -8.50 -5.75 -45.05
CA GLY A 891 -8.18 -6.19 -46.41
C GLY A 891 -8.81 -7.54 -46.81
N VAL A 892 -9.79 -8.04 -46.05
CA VAL A 892 -10.41 -9.36 -46.30
C VAL A 892 -11.09 -9.42 -47.68
N THR A 893 -11.79 -8.35 -48.10
CA THR A 893 -12.39 -8.26 -49.44
C THR A 893 -11.33 -8.42 -50.53
N GLN A 894 -10.23 -7.67 -50.44
CA GLN A 894 -9.16 -7.70 -51.43
C GLN A 894 -8.50 -9.09 -51.52
N VAL A 895 -8.26 -9.73 -50.37
CA VAL A 895 -7.71 -11.08 -50.32
C VAL A 895 -8.71 -12.08 -50.92
N LEU A 896 -10.00 -11.99 -50.56
CA LEU A 896 -11.03 -12.85 -51.13
C LEU A 896 -11.11 -12.71 -52.66
N ASP A 897 -11.10 -11.49 -53.19
CA ASP A 897 -11.11 -11.23 -54.63
C ASP A 897 -9.89 -11.87 -55.34
N ALA A 898 -8.70 -11.80 -54.70
CA ALA A 898 -7.51 -12.45 -55.23
C ALA A 898 -7.63 -13.98 -55.20
N PHE A 899 -8.19 -14.56 -54.13
CA PHE A 899 -8.41 -16.00 -54.03
C PHE A 899 -9.47 -16.51 -55.02
N GLU A 900 -10.51 -15.73 -55.29
CA GLU A 900 -11.48 -16.07 -56.33
C GLU A 900 -10.84 -16.16 -57.71
N LEU A 901 -9.92 -15.25 -58.06
CA LEU A 901 -9.13 -15.35 -59.28
C LEU A 901 -8.25 -16.59 -59.29
N LEU A 902 -7.60 -16.92 -58.18
CA LEU A 902 -6.75 -18.12 -58.06
C LEU A 902 -7.58 -19.40 -58.22
N TRP A 903 -8.74 -19.49 -57.59
CA TRP A 903 -9.64 -20.64 -57.72
C TRP A 903 -10.26 -20.76 -59.11
N GLN A 904 -10.50 -19.65 -59.81
CA GLN A 904 -10.93 -19.66 -61.23
C GLN A 904 -9.85 -20.21 -62.17
N HIS A 905 -8.57 -20.10 -61.80
CA HIS A 905 -7.43 -20.67 -62.52
C HIS A 905 -6.97 -22.02 -61.91
N ASP A 906 -7.88 -22.71 -61.23
CA ASP A 906 -7.68 -24.06 -60.67
C ASP A 906 -6.51 -24.20 -59.68
N HIS A 907 -6.11 -23.12 -59.00
CA HIS A 907 -5.15 -23.21 -57.90
C HIS A 907 -5.78 -23.90 -56.68
N ASP A 908 -5.14 -24.95 -56.18
CA ASP A 908 -5.64 -25.75 -55.05
C ASP A 908 -5.06 -25.27 -53.72
N ILE A 909 -5.61 -24.17 -53.21
CA ILE A 909 -5.18 -23.49 -51.98
C ILE A 909 -6.39 -23.08 -51.13
N ASN A 910 -6.18 -22.99 -49.82
CA ASN A 910 -7.21 -22.59 -48.87
C ASN A 910 -7.03 -21.13 -48.40
N LEU A 911 -8.15 -20.45 -48.18
CA LEU A 911 -8.24 -19.20 -47.42
C LEU A 911 -8.95 -19.48 -46.10
N VAL A 912 -8.26 -19.25 -44.99
CA VAL A 912 -8.76 -19.41 -43.62
C VAL A 912 -8.82 -18.04 -42.96
N ILE A 913 -10.02 -17.62 -42.58
CA ILE A 913 -10.27 -16.35 -41.89
C ILE A 913 -10.73 -16.69 -40.48
N VAL A 914 -9.99 -16.24 -39.48
CA VAL A 914 -10.36 -16.37 -38.07
C VAL A 914 -10.72 -15.00 -37.51
N GLY A 915 -11.96 -14.86 -37.07
CA GLY A 915 -12.43 -13.64 -36.41
C GLY A 915 -13.93 -13.44 -36.53
N LYS A 916 -14.50 -12.71 -35.57
CA LYS A 916 -15.93 -12.39 -35.57
C LYS A 916 -16.26 -11.39 -36.70
N ARG A 917 -17.52 -11.39 -37.12
CA ARG A 917 -18.11 -10.30 -37.92
C ARG A 917 -17.98 -8.96 -37.18
N GLY A 918 -17.31 -8.00 -37.81
CA GLY A 918 -17.22 -6.61 -37.36
C GLY A 918 -18.33 -5.73 -37.95
N TRP A 919 -18.00 -4.47 -38.22
CA TRP A 919 -18.91 -3.44 -38.74
C TRP A 919 -18.69 -3.17 -40.23
N ASN A 920 -19.67 -2.53 -40.90
CA ASN A 920 -19.60 -2.07 -42.30
C ASN A 920 -19.13 -3.16 -43.29
N ILE A 921 -19.51 -4.41 -43.06
CA ILE A 921 -19.10 -5.58 -43.87
C ILE A 921 -20.27 -6.49 -44.22
N GLU A 922 -21.50 -5.96 -44.28
CA GLU A 922 -22.72 -6.70 -44.59
C GLU A 922 -22.58 -7.49 -45.89
N GLU A 923 -22.17 -6.82 -46.97
CA GLU A 923 -21.98 -7.44 -48.29
C GLU A 923 -20.87 -8.51 -48.28
N LEU A 924 -19.76 -8.24 -47.60
CA LEU A 924 -18.65 -9.19 -47.48
C LEU A 924 -19.07 -10.42 -46.67
N ALA A 925 -19.77 -10.23 -45.55
CA ALA A 925 -20.24 -11.35 -44.73
C ALA A 925 -21.22 -12.23 -45.50
N GLU A 926 -22.19 -11.64 -46.22
CA GLU A 926 -23.10 -12.39 -47.09
C GLU A 926 -22.34 -13.15 -48.18
N ARG A 927 -21.35 -12.51 -48.79
CA ARG A 927 -20.49 -13.14 -49.81
C ARG A 927 -19.69 -14.31 -49.24
N LEU A 928 -19.08 -14.16 -48.06
CA LEU A 928 -18.36 -15.24 -47.37
C LEU A 928 -19.30 -16.39 -46.99
N ASP A 929 -20.51 -16.08 -46.53
CA ASP A 929 -21.47 -17.07 -46.05
C ASP A 929 -22.13 -17.90 -47.15
N GLN A 930 -22.29 -17.31 -48.34
CA GLN A 930 -22.91 -17.93 -49.52
C GLN A 930 -21.88 -18.39 -50.56
N HIS A 931 -20.58 -18.26 -50.28
CA HIS A 931 -19.54 -18.58 -51.24
C HIS A 931 -19.52 -20.07 -51.61
N LYS A 932 -19.35 -20.38 -52.90
CA LYS A 932 -19.32 -21.76 -53.43
C LYS A 932 -18.21 -22.64 -52.81
N GLU A 933 -17.12 -22.02 -52.36
CA GLU A 933 -15.95 -22.70 -51.78
C GLU A 933 -16.02 -22.86 -50.25
N LYS A 934 -17.12 -22.40 -49.62
CA LYS A 934 -17.28 -22.46 -48.16
C LYS A 934 -17.18 -23.91 -47.67
N HIS A 935 -16.41 -24.11 -46.59
CA HIS A 935 -16.07 -25.42 -46.02
C HIS A 935 -15.28 -26.38 -46.93
N GLN A 936 -14.85 -25.93 -48.12
CA GLN A 936 -14.02 -26.71 -49.05
C GLN A 936 -12.62 -26.10 -49.18
N ARG A 937 -12.56 -24.82 -49.59
CA ARG A 937 -11.33 -24.02 -49.73
C ARG A 937 -11.41 -22.68 -49.01
N LEU A 938 -12.61 -22.25 -48.61
CA LEU A 938 -12.84 -21.04 -47.82
C LEU A 938 -13.40 -21.40 -46.44
N PHE A 939 -12.71 -20.96 -45.39
CA PHE A 939 -13.09 -21.20 -44.00
C PHE A 939 -13.21 -19.86 -43.27
N TRP A 940 -14.37 -19.56 -42.70
CA TRP A 940 -14.54 -18.40 -41.82
C TRP A 940 -14.90 -18.87 -40.41
N LEU A 941 -13.91 -18.88 -39.53
CA LEU A 941 -13.99 -19.40 -38.17
C LEU A 941 -14.28 -18.26 -37.20
N GLN A 942 -15.51 -18.22 -36.68
CA GLN A 942 -15.98 -17.12 -35.84
C GLN A 942 -16.00 -17.51 -34.37
N GLY A 943 -15.46 -16.63 -33.50
CA GLY A 943 -15.56 -16.78 -32.05
C GLY A 943 -14.87 -18.00 -31.45
N ILE A 944 -13.92 -18.61 -32.19
CA ILE A 944 -13.17 -19.77 -31.73
C ILE A 944 -12.35 -19.47 -30.47
N SER A 945 -12.06 -20.51 -29.68
CA SER A 945 -11.20 -20.41 -28.51
C SER A 945 -9.74 -20.15 -28.89
N ASP A 946 -8.94 -19.65 -27.95
CA ASP A 946 -7.49 -19.49 -28.15
C ASP A 946 -6.81 -20.85 -28.40
N GLU A 947 -7.30 -21.92 -27.74
CA GLU A 947 -6.86 -23.30 -28.00
C GLU A 947 -7.10 -23.74 -29.45
N TYR A 948 -8.27 -23.40 -30.02
CA TYR A 948 -8.56 -23.73 -31.41
C TYR A 948 -7.70 -22.89 -32.37
N LEU A 949 -7.54 -21.58 -32.10
CA LEU A 949 -6.70 -20.70 -32.89
C LEU A 949 -5.24 -21.18 -32.97
N GLU A 950 -4.66 -21.64 -31.86
CA GLU A 950 -3.32 -22.26 -31.83
C GLU A 950 -3.18 -23.45 -32.80
N ARG A 951 -4.22 -24.30 -32.89
CA ARG A 951 -4.22 -25.41 -33.84
C ARG A 951 -4.36 -24.94 -35.28
N VAL A 952 -5.20 -23.93 -35.52
CA VAL A 952 -5.34 -23.32 -36.85
C VAL A 952 -4.03 -22.69 -37.32
N TYR A 953 -3.28 -22.02 -36.44
CA TYR A 953 -1.93 -21.55 -36.76
C TYR A 953 -0.99 -22.70 -37.13
N ALA A 954 -1.00 -23.80 -36.37
CA ALA A 954 -0.15 -24.95 -36.59
C ALA A 954 -0.41 -25.67 -37.94
N ASP A 955 -1.68 -25.71 -38.38
CA ASP A 955 -2.09 -26.34 -39.64
C ASP A 955 -2.10 -25.39 -40.84
N SER A 956 -1.81 -24.11 -40.64
CA SER A 956 -1.72 -23.10 -41.70
C SER A 956 -0.32 -23.03 -42.33
N THR A 957 -0.25 -22.63 -43.60
CA THR A 957 1.00 -22.54 -44.36
C THR A 957 1.62 -21.14 -44.31
N CYS A 958 0.80 -20.09 -44.27
CA CYS A 958 1.24 -18.69 -44.26
C CYS A 958 0.22 -17.83 -43.54
N LEU A 959 0.68 -16.82 -42.80
CA LEU A 959 -0.18 -15.71 -42.38
C LEU A 959 -0.20 -14.65 -43.48
N ILE A 960 -1.39 -14.20 -43.88
CA ILE A 960 -1.60 -12.97 -44.65
C ILE A 960 -2.13 -11.89 -43.72
N ALA A 961 -1.30 -10.90 -43.40
CA ALA A 961 -1.68 -9.71 -42.65
C ALA A 961 -1.92 -8.55 -43.63
N ALA A 962 -3.13 -8.49 -44.22
CA ALA A 962 -3.48 -7.52 -45.26
C ALA A 962 -3.99 -6.17 -44.72
N SER A 963 -3.95 -5.95 -43.40
CA SER A 963 -4.47 -4.74 -42.76
C SER A 963 -3.86 -3.46 -43.33
N GLU A 964 -4.71 -2.48 -43.63
CA GLU A 964 -4.32 -1.14 -44.11
C GLU A 964 -3.88 -0.19 -42.98
N GLY A 965 -4.26 -0.50 -41.74
CA GLY A 965 -3.77 0.17 -40.54
C GLY A 965 -3.93 -0.74 -39.32
N GLU A 966 -3.03 -0.64 -38.35
CA GLU A 966 -3.03 -1.42 -37.09
C GLU A 966 -2.39 -0.61 -35.95
N GLY A 967 -2.74 -0.95 -34.71
CA GLY A 967 -2.05 -0.43 -33.52
C GLY A 967 -0.77 -1.20 -33.15
N PHE A 968 -0.73 -2.51 -33.40
CA PHE A 968 0.43 -3.35 -33.09
C PHE A 968 0.58 -4.57 -34.03
N GLY A 969 -0.45 -5.41 -34.16
CA GLY A 969 -0.40 -6.60 -35.02
C GLY A 969 0.06 -7.89 -34.31
N LEU A 970 -0.63 -8.28 -33.23
CA LEU A 970 -0.39 -9.55 -32.53
C LEU A 970 -0.31 -10.79 -33.45
N PRO A 971 -1.14 -10.94 -34.51
CA PRO A 971 -1.08 -12.10 -35.38
C PRO A 971 0.29 -12.35 -36.01
N LEU A 972 1.08 -11.31 -36.31
CA LEU A 972 2.42 -11.45 -36.87
C LEU A 972 3.32 -12.21 -35.90
N ILE A 973 3.21 -11.93 -34.60
CA ILE A 973 4.00 -12.57 -33.57
C ILE A 973 3.57 -14.01 -33.35
N GLU A 974 2.27 -14.25 -33.31
CA GLU A 974 1.70 -15.59 -33.17
C GLU A 974 2.13 -16.49 -34.32
N ALA A 975 2.02 -16.02 -35.57
CA ALA A 975 2.51 -16.72 -36.74
C ALA A 975 4.01 -17.08 -36.65
N ALA A 976 4.84 -16.12 -36.22
CA ALA A 976 6.27 -16.36 -36.02
C ALA A 976 6.56 -17.41 -34.93
N GLN A 977 5.77 -17.47 -33.85
CA GLN A 977 5.90 -18.48 -32.79
C GLN A 977 5.60 -19.89 -33.31
N HIS A 978 4.64 -20.02 -34.22
CA HIS A 978 4.34 -21.28 -34.92
C HIS A 978 5.32 -21.58 -36.06
N GLY A 979 6.23 -20.66 -36.37
CA GLY A 979 7.20 -20.80 -37.47
C GLY A 979 6.57 -20.75 -38.85
N ILE A 980 5.33 -20.24 -38.96
CA ILE A 980 4.67 -20.06 -40.26
C ILE A 980 5.12 -18.71 -40.87
N PRO A 981 5.51 -18.67 -42.15
CA PRO A 981 5.87 -17.45 -42.85
C PRO A 981 4.79 -16.37 -42.79
N ILE A 982 5.21 -15.11 -42.93
CA ILE A 982 4.36 -13.93 -42.82
C ILE A 982 4.43 -13.14 -44.12
N LEU A 983 3.28 -12.93 -44.75
CA LEU A 983 3.08 -11.97 -45.83
C LEU A 983 2.23 -10.81 -45.29
N ALA A 984 2.84 -9.65 -45.09
CA ALA A 984 2.22 -8.50 -44.44
C ALA A 984 2.15 -7.28 -45.37
N ARG A 985 1.15 -6.42 -45.21
CA ARG A 985 1.14 -5.12 -45.91
C ARG A 985 2.32 -4.25 -45.44
N ASP A 986 2.90 -3.44 -46.32
CA ASP A 986 4.01 -2.55 -45.97
C ASP A 986 3.53 -1.29 -45.22
N ILE A 987 3.14 -1.46 -43.96
CA ILE A 987 2.74 -0.36 -43.06
C ILE A 987 3.75 -0.15 -41.92
N PRO A 988 3.89 1.07 -41.37
CA PRO A 988 4.92 1.39 -40.38
C PRO A 988 4.95 0.45 -39.17
N VAL A 989 3.79 0.12 -38.60
CA VAL A 989 3.71 -0.75 -37.42
C VAL A 989 4.10 -2.20 -37.71
N PHE A 990 3.83 -2.72 -38.91
CA PHE A 990 4.27 -4.06 -39.29
C PHE A 990 5.78 -4.11 -39.56
N ARG A 991 6.38 -3.00 -40.01
CA ARG A 991 7.85 -2.86 -40.05
C ARG A 991 8.44 -2.79 -38.66
N GLU A 992 7.79 -2.07 -37.74
CA GLU A 992 8.18 -1.96 -36.34
C GLU A 992 8.18 -3.33 -35.63
N VAL A 993 7.14 -4.14 -35.85
CA VAL A 993 6.96 -5.43 -35.16
C VAL A 993 7.72 -6.57 -35.83
N ALA A 994 7.60 -6.74 -37.15
CA ALA A 994 8.18 -7.89 -37.84
C ALA A 994 9.53 -7.63 -38.51
N GLY A 995 9.95 -6.39 -38.73
CA GLY A 995 11.26 -6.06 -39.29
C GLY A 995 11.61 -6.86 -40.56
N ASP A 996 12.65 -7.69 -40.49
CA ASP A 996 13.08 -8.52 -41.62
C ASP A 996 12.44 -9.93 -41.67
N TYR A 997 11.62 -10.28 -40.66
CA TYR A 997 10.99 -11.60 -40.48
C TYR A 997 9.68 -11.78 -41.26
N ALA A 998 9.24 -10.74 -41.98
CA ALA A 998 8.08 -10.80 -42.87
C ALA A 998 8.46 -10.40 -44.31
N GLU A 999 7.72 -10.93 -45.25
CA GLU A 999 7.66 -10.42 -46.61
C GLU A 999 6.56 -9.37 -46.72
N TYR A 1000 6.86 -8.25 -47.39
CA TYR A 1000 5.95 -7.11 -47.46
C TYR A 1000 5.38 -6.91 -48.86
N PHE A 1001 4.14 -6.43 -48.91
CA PHE A 1001 3.40 -6.20 -50.15
C PHE A 1001 2.61 -4.88 -50.08
N ASN A 1002 2.38 -4.26 -51.24
CA ASN A 1002 1.71 -2.96 -51.41
C ASN A 1002 0.63 -2.96 -52.50
N GLU A 1003 0.45 -4.11 -53.16
CA GLU A 1003 -0.48 -4.36 -54.24
C GLU A 1003 -1.90 -3.99 -53.83
N GLN A 1004 -2.60 -3.21 -54.66
CA GLN A 1004 -3.92 -2.67 -54.36
C GLN A 1004 -5.02 -3.38 -55.16
N SER A 1005 -4.70 -3.93 -56.34
CA SER A 1005 -5.68 -4.65 -57.17
C SER A 1005 -5.71 -6.16 -56.89
N PRO A 1006 -6.87 -6.83 -57.02
CA PRO A 1006 -6.97 -8.28 -56.86
C PRO A 1006 -6.03 -9.08 -57.79
N LEU A 1007 -5.79 -8.59 -59.00
CA LEU A 1007 -4.89 -9.23 -59.97
C LEU A 1007 -3.42 -9.14 -59.52
N GLU A 1008 -2.98 -7.99 -59.02
CA GLU A 1008 -1.62 -7.84 -58.49
C GLU A 1008 -1.43 -8.70 -57.23
N THR A 1009 -2.41 -8.69 -56.32
CA THR A 1009 -2.38 -9.52 -55.10
C THR A 1009 -2.35 -11.01 -55.42
N SER A 1010 -3.16 -11.48 -56.38
CA SER A 1010 -3.10 -12.89 -56.83
C SER A 1010 -1.75 -13.24 -57.45
N ASN A 1011 -1.17 -12.37 -58.29
CA ASN A 1011 0.19 -12.56 -58.83
C ASN A 1011 1.26 -12.61 -57.73
N LYS A 1012 1.13 -11.77 -56.69
CA LYS A 1012 2.01 -11.79 -55.53
C LYS A 1012 1.91 -13.11 -54.77
N LEU A 1013 0.70 -13.61 -54.54
CA LEU A 1013 0.47 -14.91 -53.89
C LEU A 1013 1.01 -16.08 -54.72
N ILE A 1014 0.90 -16.04 -56.05
CA ILE A 1014 1.51 -17.05 -56.94
C ILE A 1014 3.03 -17.04 -56.82
N ARG A 1015 3.66 -15.86 -56.86
CA ARG A 1015 5.11 -15.74 -56.65
C ARG A 1015 5.50 -16.30 -55.29
N TRP A 1016 4.81 -15.88 -54.24
CA TRP A 1016 5.05 -16.36 -52.88
C TRP A 1016 4.91 -17.89 -52.78
N LEU A 1017 3.89 -18.49 -53.41
CA LEU A 1017 3.72 -19.95 -53.46
C LEU A 1017 4.87 -20.65 -54.19
N SER A 1018 5.41 -20.05 -55.24
CA SER A 1018 6.60 -20.56 -55.94
C SER A 1018 7.81 -20.54 -55.01
N ASP A 1019 8.07 -19.39 -54.39
CA ASP A 1019 9.19 -19.22 -53.44
C ASP A 1019 9.06 -20.16 -52.25
N TYR A 1020 7.84 -20.40 -51.76
CA TYR A 1020 7.54 -21.36 -50.69
C TYR A 1020 7.92 -22.79 -51.09
N LYS A 1021 7.55 -23.22 -52.30
CA LYS A 1021 7.93 -24.54 -52.84
C LYS A 1021 9.44 -24.69 -53.01
N ASP A 1022 10.10 -23.61 -53.43
CA ASP A 1022 11.56 -23.55 -53.63
C ASP A 1022 12.33 -23.32 -52.32
N LYS A 1023 11.64 -23.20 -51.18
CA LYS A 1023 12.19 -22.89 -49.84
C LYS A 1023 12.99 -21.59 -49.80
N ASN A 1024 12.64 -20.65 -50.68
CA ASN A 1024 13.26 -19.33 -50.82
C ASN A 1024 12.40 -18.22 -50.18
N ILE A 1025 11.75 -18.53 -49.07
CA ILE A 1025 10.92 -17.60 -48.31
C ILE A 1025 11.69 -16.99 -47.14
N LYS A 1026 11.31 -15.77 -46.77
CA LYS A 1026 11.80 -15.17 -45.53
C LYS A 1026 11.32 -16.00 -44.32
N PRO A 1027 12.23 -16.40 -43.41
CA PRO A 1027 11.82 -17.12 -42.21
C PRO A 1027 11.21 -16.16 -41.19
N SER A 1028 10.06 -16.53 -40.64
CA SER A 1028 9.46 -15.85 -39.47
C SER A 1028 10.00 -16.39 -38.15
N LYS A 1029 10.53 -17.62 -38.15
CA LYS A 1029 11.04 -18.29 -36.96
C LYS A 1029 12.19 -17.49 -36.33
N GLY A 1030 12.09 -17.26 -35.02
CA GLY A 1030 13.09 -16.50 -34.26
C GLY A 1030 12.84 -14.99 -34.24
N MET A 1031 11.69 -14.52 -34.75
CA MET A 1031 11.27 -13.13 -34.60
C MET A 1031 11.22 -12.75 -33.11
N PRO A 1032 11.89 -11.66 -32.69
CA PRO A 1032 11.90 -11.25 -31.30
C PRO A 1032 10.51 -10.75 -30.89
N TYR A 1033 10.07 -11.14 -29.69
CA TYR A 1033 8.82 -10.65 -29.12
C TYR A 1033 8.95 -10.43 -27.62
N LYS A 1034 7.95 -9.75 -27.03
CA LYS A 1034 7.86 -9.54 -25.59
C LYS A 1034 6.87 -10.53 -24.99
N SER A 1035 7.16 -11.02 -23.78
CA SER A 1035 6.15 -11.71 -22.99
C SER A 1035 5.22 -10.72 -22.30
N TRP A 1036 4.02 -11.14 -21.94
CA TRP A 1036 3.08 -10.35 -21.14
C TRP A 1036 3.71 -9.89 -19.82
N ASN A 1037 4.50 -10.75 -19.17
CA ASN A 1037 5.26 -10.39 -17.98
C ASN A 1037 6.24 -9.24 -18.24
N SER A 1038 6.97 -9.28 -19.35
CA SER A 1038 7.89 -8.21 -19.74
C SER A 1038 7.15 -6.91 -20.04
N THR A 1039 5.97 -6.98 -20.66
CA THR A 1039 5.12 -5.82 -20.96
C THR A 1039 4.56 -5.22 -19.67
N ALA A 1040 4.00 -6.02 -18.76
CA ALA A 1040 3.52 -5.55 -17.47
C ALA A 1040 4.63 -4.88 -16.64
N LYS A 1041 5.83 -5.46 -16.61
CA LYS A 1041 7.02 -4.83 -15.99
C LYS A 1041 7.36 -3.48 -16.62
N LYS A 1042 7.20 -3.35 -17.95
CA LYS A 1042 7.41 -2.07 -18.65
C LYS A 1042 6.34 -1.04 -18.28
N TYR A 1043 5.07 -1.45 -18.16
CA TYR A 1043 3.98 -0.58 -17.69
C TYR A 1043 4.29 -0.06 -16.27
N ILE A 1044 4.61 -0.96 -15.33
CA ILE A 1044 5.01 -0.63 -13.97
C ILE A 1044 6.19 0.36 -13.98
N LYS A 1045 7.22 0.09 -14.78
CA LYS A 1045 8.38 1.00 -14.90
C LYS A 1045 8.00 2.39 -15.41
N LEU A 1046 7.06 2.50 -16.35
CA LEU A 1046 6.59 3.78 -16.89
C LEU A 1046 5.74 4.53 -15.85
N LEU A 1047 4.86 3.82 -15.14
CA LEU A 1047 3.99 4.39 -14.11
C LEU A 1047 4.76 4.83 -12.85
N LEU A 1048 5.75 4.04 -12.43
CA LEU A 1048 6.53 4.30 -11.21
C LEU A 1048 7.80 5.12 -11.45
N LYS A 1049 8.07 5.55 -12.68
CA LYS A 1049 9.24 6.37 -12.97
C LYS A 1049 9.17 7.63 -12.10
N LYS A 1050 10.12 7.79 -11.17
CA LYS A 1050 10.26 9.05 -10.42
C LYS A 1050 10.35 10.15 -11.48
N GLN A 1051 9.46 11.13 -11.40
CA GLN A 1051 9.66 12.37 -12.12
C GLN A 1051 10.93 12.98 -11.52
N SER A 1052 12.05 12.82 -12.23
CA SER A 1052 13.31 13.45 -11.86
C SER A 1052 13.11 14.95 -11.98
N TYR A 1053 13.13 15.66 -10.86
CA TYR A 1053 13.38 17.09 -10.81
C TYR A 1053 14.45 17.31 -9.76
#